data_AF-A0A6A5UE21-F1
#
_entry.id   AF-A0A6A5UE21-F1
#
_cell.length_a   1.000
_cell.length_b   1.000
_cell.length_c   1.000
_cell.angle_alpha   90.00
_cell.angle_beta   90.00
_cell.angle_gamma   90.00
#
_symmetry.space_group_name_H-M   'P 1'
#
loop_
_entity.id
_entity.type
_entity.pdbx_description
1 polymer ?
#
loop_
_entity_poly.entity_id
_entity_poly.type
_entity_poly.pdbx_seq_one_letter_code
_entity_poly.pdbx_strand_id
1 'polypeptide(L)'
;MTTNYNAPAMEPAKKSIFDCLPDELLVQIISHLALDKRSLCSLARACSFFRHECEKHIYTTIDLLSTDDLRAIIEAFARRPERIASVETLNIVYSFHDGIGTTLQERTSFNDCVKKMKALRNWHIESPFDNFKWNNEGGREWVEEDMEEFRRALEGASLREGVGGLIKSENVGLARLEKLTIHSHGASSDFWDLNSFHCLFRHPTLRSLHVSCFVLPTDLPELELYTKSTALTTLVFDECILTPKSLERILKTPKTLKQLTLGENVYNDRRSVFDVPKLTERPEATLEALSAVAHSLESLTHLDPMWKRANDGVYKQFHINGSGLRDFHRLKYLDVDPCSFLHQFILSHRQAPPNLETFRIHHALVKYFEEPNDNLTDLFEELPSIGPYTALGSLKTLEFVQAASLETHLARPEHICQEDAFRDRHVYGYKLFKQGINMKMYLEASWRMGLMPPYLHKEQKPELICVYDAARVGFHRHLREEETGLQVGLPASDEILHAELLDETPTSEIIQAAHAIPSNSPDTKKGADGQAAQAKQKQPPETDQLRKLDIIAFKNEVRRSILSLRHRMARMADDSDDELMTPNVIFFSDDDLELYFDEDDDDMDDDDDETEFFDPDMDAEELYGLELTPDDMDDLETHGLDEDLEIDVDAVLHAAHMELEQGMNYLHDAGLLQYGLDHDSSDQELLDVTGDIPDEGDREEGLEEAADDEEVDTSGDEVYADAEVDHHGDTTDNNGDGDSGAVSGVSQGTSTAM
;
A
#
# COMPACT_ATOMS: atom_id res chain seq x y z
N MET A 1 -82.00 -18.43 17.99
CA MET A 1 -81.33 -19.39 17.09
C MET A 1 -79.84 -19.08 17.14
N THR A 2 -79.09 -19.86 17.90
CA THR A 2 -77.64 -19.75 18.10
C THR A 2 -76.99 -20.99 17.50
N THR A 3 -76.31 -20.84 16.37
CA THR A 3 -75.58 -21.92 15.70
C THR A 3 -74.20 -22.09 16.32
N ASN A 4 -74.02 -23.18 17.07
CA ASN A 4 -72.73 -23.67 17.55
C ASN A 4 -71.90 -24.21 16.37
N TYR A 5 -70.84 -23.51 16.00
CA TYR A 5 -69.79 -24.05 15.14
C TYR A 5 -68.78 -24.81 16.02
N ASN A 6 -68.84 -26.14 15.99
CA ASN A 6 -67.78 -26.99 16.53
C ASN A 6 -66.55 -26.85 15.63
N ALA A 7 -65.52 -26.16 16.13
CA ALA A 7 -64.21 -26.12 15.47
C ALA A 7 -63.59 -27.54 15.50
N PRO A 8 -63.05 -28.04 14.37
CA PRO A 8 -62.40 -29.34 14.32
C PRO A 8 -61.15 -29.34 15.22
N ALA A 9 -60.95 -30.43 15.97
CA ALA A 9 -59.77 -30.63 16.79
C ALA A 9 -58.52 -30.63 15.88
N MET A 10 -57.64 -29.63 16.03
CA MET A 10 -56.36 -29.58 15.33
C MET A 10 -55.51 -30.77 15.77
N GLU A 11 -55.07 -31.59 14.81
CA GLU A 11 -54.04 -32.60 15.05
C GLU A 11 -52.77 -31.94 15.64
N PRO A 12 -52.12 -32.56 16.64
CA PRO A 12 -50.89 -32.02 17.20
C PRO A 12 -49.83 -31.95 16.09
N ALA A 13 -49.30 -30.75 15.86
CA ALA A 13 -48.22 -30.53 14.90
C ALA A 13 -47.08 -31.52 15.16
N LYS A 14 -46.64 -32.24 14.12
CA LYS A 14 -45.49 -33.14 14.20
C LYS A 14 -44.28 -32.34 14.69
N LYS A 15 -43.71 -32.74 15.83
CA LYS A 15 -42.47 -32.17 16.35
C LYS A 15 -41.39 -32.26 15.28
N SER A 16 -40.66 -31.17 15.09
CA SER A 16 -39.57 -31.11 14.14
C SER A 16 -38.45 -32.05 14.59
N ILE A 17 -37.74 -32.68 13.65
CA ILE A 17 -36.55 -33.47 13.98
C ILE A 17 -35.47 -32.62 14.68
N PHE A 18 -35.47 -31.30 14.41
CA PHE A 18 -34.59 -30.33 15.05
C PHE A 18 -34.90 -30.15 16.54
N ASP A 19 -36.14 -30.36 16.98
CA ASP A 19 -36.53 -30.28 18.39
C ASP A 19 -35.96 -31.45 19.22
N CYS A 20 -35.37 -32.45 18.55
CA CYS A 20 -34.74 -33.62 19.18
C CYS A 20 -33.21 -33.49 19.30
N LEU A 21 -32.61 -32.46 18.73
CA LEU A 21 -31.16 -32.23 18.80
C LEU A 21 -30.83 -31.31 20.00
N PRO A 22 -29.75 -31.59 20.75
CA PRO A 22 -29.22 -30.65 21.74
C PRO A 22 -28.82 -29.32 21.10
N ASP A 23 -29.05 -28.22 21.83
CA ASP A 23 -28.76 -26.86 21.37
C ASP A 23 -27.29 -26.69 20.94
N GLU A 24 -26.36 -27.37 21.62
CA GLU A 24 -24.94 -27.33 21.30
C GLU A 24 -24.64 -27.89 19.91
N LEU A 25 -25.34 -28.96 19.50
CA LEU A 25 -25.20 -29.50 18.14
C LEU A 25 -25.79 -28.55 17.11
N LEU A 26 -26.91 -27.90 17.42
CA LEU A 26 -27.51 -26.92 16.53
C LEU A 26 -26.59 -25.71 16.33
N VAL A 27 -25.98 -25.19 17.40
CA VAL A 27 -24.99 -24.09 17.32
C VAL A 27 -23.78 -24.52 16.49
N GLN A 28 -23.28 -25.75 16.65
CA GLN A 28 -22.19 -26.27 15.83
C GLN A 28 -22.57 -26.35 14.35
N ILE A 29 -23.78 -26.86 14.03
CA ILE A 29 -24.28 -26.91 12.64
C ILE A 29 -24.33 -25.50 12.04
N ILE A 30 -24.84 -24.52 12.78
CA ILE A 30 -24.89 -23.12 12.34
C ILE A 30 -23.48 -22.56 12.13
N SER A 31 -22.54 -22.88 13.03
CA SER A 31 -21.14 -22.44 12.92
C SER A 31 -20.47 -22.99 11.65
N HIS A 32 -20.79 -24.21 11.23
CA HIS A 32 -20.33 -24.78 9.96
C HIS A 32 -20.91 -24.07 8.73
N LEU A 33 -22.03 -23.35 8.89
CA LEU A 33 -22.66 -22.54 7.83
C LEU A 33 -22.21 -21.07 7.87
N ALA A 34 -21.26 -20.68 8.72
CA ALA A 34 -20.87 -19.29 8.94
C ALA A 34 -20.51 -18.52 7.65
N LEU A 35 -19.96 -19.21 6.64
CA LEU A 35 -19.58 -18.61 5.35
C LEU A 35 -20.73 -18.57 4.32
N ASP A 36 -21.78 -19.39 4.49
CA ASP A 36 -22.94 -19.43 3.60
C ASP A 36 -24.07 -18.55 4.14
N LYS A 37 -23.94 -17.25 3.89
CA LYS A 37 -24.93 -16.23 4.29
C LYS A 37 -26.34 -16.56 3.78
N ARG A 38 -26.49 -17.20 2.61
CA ARG A 38 -27.80 -17.54 2.03
C ARG A 38 -28.49 -18.66 2.81
N SER A 39 -27.76 -19.71 3.17
CA SER A 39 -28.28 -20.78 4.01
C SER A 39 -28.60 -20.29 5.42
N LEU A 40 -27.75 -19.44 6.01
CA LEU A 40 -28.01 -18.82 7.30
C LEU A 40 -29.29 -17.98 7.30
N CYS A 41 -29.49 -17.14 6.28
CA CYS A 41 -30.72 -16.36 6.13
C CYS A 41 -31.97 -17.25 6.02
N SER A 42 -31.86 -18.37 5.32
CA SER A 42 -32.96 -19.33 5.19
C SER A 42 -33.27 -20.01 6.52
N LEU A 43 -32.23 -20.43 7.25
CA LEU A 43 -32.34 -21.06 8.57
C LEU A 43 -32.88 -20.10 9.63
N ALA A 44 -32.45 -18.83 9.59
CA ALA A 44 -32.94 -17.77 10.48
C ALA A 44 -34.45 -17.50 10.35
N ARG A 45 -35.05 -17.84 9.20
CA ARG A 45 -36.50 -17.71 8.97
C ARG A 45 -37.30 -18.89 9.53
N ALA A 46 -36.66 -20.00 9.90
CA ALA A 46 -37.34 -21.21 10.32
C ALA A 46 -37.92 -21.11 11.75
N CYS A 47 -37.14 -20.66 12.73
CA CYS A 47 -37.59 -20.48 14.11
C CYS A 47 -36.80 -19.40 14.86
N SER A 48 -37.29 -18.99 16.05
CA SER A 48 -36.67 -17.93 16.85
C SER A 48 -35.27 -18.27 17.37
N PHE A 49 -35.02 -19.54 17.70
CA PHE A 49 -33.70 -20.03 18.13
C PHE A 49 -32.68 -19.86 17.01
N PHE A 50 -32.97 -20.44 15.84
CA PHE A 50 -32.10 -20.33 14.66
C PHE A 50 -31.90 -18.88 14.24
N ARG A 51 -32.94 -18.05 14.34
CA ARG A 51 -32.82 -16.63 14.05
C ARG A 51 -31.79 -15.94 14.96
N HIS A 52 -31.82 -16.20 16.26
CA HIS A 52 -30.88 -15.57 17.19
C HIS A 52 -29.44 -16.03 16.95
N GLU A 53 -29.24 -17.32 16.73
CA GLU A 53 -27.89 -17.87 16.51
C GLU A 53 -27.35 -17.54 15.12
N CYS A 54 -28.15 -17.65 14.06
CA CYS A 54 -27.71 -17.32 12.70
C CYS A 54 -27.43 -15.82 12.53
N GLU A 55 -28.22 -14.93 13.14
CA GLU A 55 -27.99 -13.48 13.03
C GLU A 55 -26.62 -13.05 13.57
N LYS A 56 -26.07 -13.73 14.58
CA LYS A 56 -24.71 -13.48 15.06
C LYS A 56 -23.67 -13.64 13.95
N HIS A 57 -23.86 -14.62 13.07
CA HIS A 57 -22.99 -14.92 11.93
C HIS A 57 -23.31 -14.08 10.69
N ILE A 58 -24.60 -13.84 10.40
CA ILE A 58 -25.04 -13.05 9.23
C ILE A 58 -24.45 -11.63 9.29
N TYR A 59 -24.46 -11.02 10.47
CA TYR A 59 -24.01 -9.64 10.68
C TYR A 59 -22.57 -9.52 11.20
N THR A 60 -21.81 -10.63 11.31
CA THR A 60 -20.40 -10.56 11.75
C THR A 60 -19.57 -9.69 10.80
N THR A 61 -19.80 -9.85 9.49
CA THR A 61 -19.09 -9.12 8.43
C THR A 61 -20.07 -8.42 7.52
N ILE A 62 -19.94 -7.09 7.46
CA ILE A 62 -20.74 -6.21 6.59
C ILE A 62 -19.80 -5.58 5.56
N ASP A 63 -20.16 -5.76 4.29
CA ASP A 63 -19.50 -5.17 3.14
C ASP A 63 -20.49 -4.22 2.49
N LEU A 64 -20.19 -2.93 2.49
CA LEU A 64 -21.00 -1.88 1.87
C LEU A 64 -20.33 -1.43 0.58
N LEU A 65 -20.79 -1.98 -0.53
CA LEU A 65 -20.27 -1.70 -1.88
C LEU A 65 -21.09 -0.60 -2.60
N SER A 66 -22.34 -0.39 -2.20
CA SER A 66 -23.24 0.63 -2.75
C SER A 66 -23.97 1.33 -1.60
N THR A 67 -24.37 2.58 -1.84
CA THR A 67 -25.20 3.36 -0.91
C THR A 67 -26.68 2.95 -0.95
N ASP A 68 -27.14 2.27 -2.00
CA ASP A 68 -28.54 1.87 -2.18
C ASP A 68 -29.04 0.90 -1.10
N ASP A 69 -28.15 0.05 -0.59
CA ASP A 69 -28.48 -0.97 0.41
C ASP A 69 -28.55 -0.43 1.84
N LEU A 70 -28.12 0.82 2.07
CA LEU A 70 -28.02 1.41 3.41
C LEU A 70 -29.36 1.42 4.14
N ARG A 71 -30.44 1.75 3.42
CA ARG A 71 -31.77 1.79 4.01
C ARG A 71 -32.19 0.44 4.58
N ALA A 72 -31.90 -0.65 3.88
CA ALA A 72 -32.26 -1.99 4.31
C ALA A 72 -31.51 -2.40 5.59
N ILE A 73 -30.20 -2.10 5.66
CA ILE A 73 -29.39 -2.42 6.83
C ILE A 73 -29.74 -1.54 8.04
N ILE A 74 -30.00 -0.25 7.84
CA ILE A 74 -30.45 0.67 8.90
C ILE A 74 -31.78 0.18 9.48
N GLU A 75 -32.74 -0.22 8.63
CA GLU A 75 -34.01 -0.77 9.10
C GLU A 75 -33.82 -2.10 9.84
N ALA A 76 -32.89 -2.94 9.38
CA ALA A 76 -32.55 -4.17 10.07
C ALA A 76 -31.94 -3.90 11.46
N PHE A 77 -31.08 -2.91 11.59
CA PHE A 77 -30.48 -2.46 12.85
C PHE A 77 -31.51 -1.85 13.80
N ALA A 78 -32.41 -1.01 13.29
CA ALA A 78 -33.48 -0.41 14.08
C ALA A 78 -34.44 -1.46 14.67
N ARG A 79 -34.73 -2.53 13.91
CA ARG A 79 -35.58 -3.62 14.38
C ARG A 79 -34.94 -4.47 15.48
N ARG A 80 -33.61 -4.64 15.46
CA ARG A 80 -32.84 -5.42 16.45
C ARG A 80 -31.44 -4.85 16.66
N PRO A 81 -31.26 -4.02 17.70
CA PRO A 81 -29.96 -3.41 18.01
C PRO A 81 -28.84 -4.42 18.29
N GLU A 82 -29.16 -5.66 18.69
CA GLU A 82 -28.17 -6.72 18.90
C GLU A 82 -27.38 -7.04 17.62
N ARG A 83 -27.95 -6.81 16.45
CA ARG A 83 -27.28 -6.98 15.15
C ARG A 83 -26.11 -6.01 14.97
N ILE A 84 -26.22 -4.80 15.50
CA ILE A 84 -25.14 -3.81 15.48
C ILE A 84 -24.01 -4.28 16.41
N ALA A 85 -24.37 -4.83 17.56
CA ALA A 85 -23.41 -5.31 18.54
C ALA A 85 -22.64 -6.56 18.08
N SER A 86 -23.14 -7.32 17.11
CA SER A 86 -22.46 -8.50 16.53
C SER A 86 -21.49 -8.17 15.38
N VAL A 87 -21.44 -6.93 14.91
CA VAL A 87 -20.53 -6.55 13.81
C VAL A 87 -19.09 -6.59 14.29
N GLU A 88 -18.28 -7.45 13.70
CA GLU A 88 -16.84 -7.60 13.98
C GLU A 88 -15.98 -7.03 12.85
N THR A 89 -16.46 -7.11 11.60
CA THR A 89 -15.79 -6.56 10.42
C THR A 89 -16.76 -5.67 9.65
N LEU A 90 -16.33 -4.45 9.38
CA LEU A 90 -17.07 -3.47 8.60
C LEU A 90 -16.17 -2.95 7.47
N ASN A 91 -16.63 -3.09 6.23
CA ASN A 91 -15.99 -2.52 5.06
C ASN A 91 -16.96 -1.50 4.43
N ILE A 92 -16.55 -0.23 4.39
CA ILE A 92 -17.26 0.86 3.71
C ILE A 92 -16.42 1.18 2.48
N VAL A 93 -16.84 0.66 1.32
CA VAL A 93 -16.08 0.67 0.05
C VAL A 93 -17.05 0.97 -1.09
N TYR A 94 -17.76 2.09 -0.97
CA TYR A 94 -18.78 2.48 -1.93
C TYR A 94 -18.15 2.71 -3.31
N SER A 95 -18.72 2.13 -4.35
CA SER A 95 -18.39 2.51 -5.73
C SER A 95 -18.90 3.92 -6.01
N PHE A 96 -18.15 4.70 -6.80
CA PHE A 96 -18.61 5.99 -7.29
C PHE A 96 -19.89 5.83 -8.13
N HIS A 97 -20.87 6.71 -7.94
CA HIS A 97 -22.01 6.88 -8.84
C HIS A 97 -22.57 8.30 -8.71
N ASP A 98 -23.19 8.83 -9.77
CA ASP A 98 -23.68 10.23 -9.80
C ASP A 98 -24.74 10.52 -8.72
N GLY A 99 -25.48 9.49 -8.28
CA GLY A 99 -26.50 9.58 -7.24
C GLY A 99 -25.98 9.61 -5.81
N ILE A 100 -24.66 9.56 -5.59
CA ILE A 100 -24.11 9.31 -4.26
C ILE A 100 -24.43 10.43 -3.26
N GLY A 101 -24.46 11.69 -3.71
CA GLY A 101 -24.84 12.85 -2.89
C GLY A 101 -26.29 12.77 -2.39
N THR A 102 -27.18 12.05 -3.09
CA THR A 102 -28.59 11.92 -2.69
C THR A 102 -28.79 10.99 -1.48
N THR A 103 -27.79 10.17 -1.15
CA THR A 103 -27.85 9.17 -0.06
C THR A 103 -27.27 9.67 1.25
N LEU A 104 -26.93 10.96 1.34
CA LEU A 104 -26.29 11.56 2.51
C LEU A 104 -27.03 11.22 3.82
N GLN A 105 -28.36 11.34 3.82
CA GLN A 105 -29.17 11.05 5.01
C GLN A 105 -29.04 9.59 5.48
N GLU A 106 -29.08 8.63 4.55
CA GLU A 106 -28.87 7.22 4.83
C GLU A 106 -27.44 6.97 5.33
N ARG A 107 -26.42 7.56 4.70
CA ARG A 107 -25.02 7.44 5.15
C ARG A 107 -24.84 7.97 6.57
N THR A 108 -25.30 9.19 6.86
CA THR A 108 -25.26 9.77 8.21
C THR A 108 -25.94 8.84 9.24
N SER A 109 -27.12 8.34 8.90
CA SER A 109 -27.88 7.43 9.77
C SER A 109 -27.17 6.10 10.02
N PHE A 110 -26.46 5.58 9.02
CA PHE A 110 -25.63 4.38 9.16
C PHE A 110 -24.37 4.66 9.99
N ASN A 111 -23.67 5.77 9.74
CA ASN A 111 -22.47 6.16 10.47
C ASN A 111 -22.75 6.33 11.97
N ASP A 112 -23.94 6.83 12.32
CA ASP A 112 -24.47 6.88 13.69
C ASP A 112 -24.58 5.50 14.37
N CYS A 113 -24.63 4.41 13.60
CA CYS A 113 -24.61 3.04 14.11
C CYS A 113 -23.19 2.54 14.40
N VAL A 114 -22.16 3.08 13.74
CA VAL A 114 -20.76 2.63 13.89
C VAL A 114 -20.28 2.81 15.33
N LYS A 115 -20.58 3.94 15.98
CA LYS A 115 -20.28 4.18 17.41
C LYS A 115 -20.98 3.22 18.39
N LYS A 116 -21.89 2.38 17.91
CA LYS A 116 -22.60 1.34 18.70
C LYS A 116 -22.07 -0.07 18.42
N MET A 117 -21.14 -0.24 17.48
CA MET A 117 -20.54 -1.53 17.13
C MET A 117 -19.47 -1.92 18.16
N LYS A 118 -19.91 -2.54 19.26
CA LYS A 118 -19.04 -2.93 20.39
C LYS A 118 -18.09 -4.08 20.08
N ALA A 119 -18.43 -4.92 19.11
CA ALA A 119 -17.59 -6.05 18.69
C ALA A 119 -16.65 -5.73 17.53
N LEU A 120 -16.68 -4.50 16.99
CA LEU A 120 -15.90 -4.15 15.80
C LEU A 120 -14.40 -4.28 16.08
N ARG A 121 -13.73 -5.10 15.26
CA ARG A 121 -12.30 -5.40 15.31
C ARG A 121 -11.58 -4.95 14.06
N ASN A 122 -12.21 -5.10 12.91
CA ASN A 122 -11.66 -4.73 11.62
C ASN A 122 -12.57 -3.69 10.97
N TRP A 123 -12.01 -2.54 10.64
CA TRP A 123 -12.73 -1.50 9.93
C TRP A 123 -11.92 -1.02 8.74
N HIS A 124 -12.53 -1.09 7.56
CA HIS A 124 -11.96 -0.64 6.30
C HIS A 124 -12.85 0.46 5.72
N ILE A 125 -12.26 1.59 5.38
CA ILE A 125 -12.93 2.77 4.84
C ILE A 125 -12.20 3.18 3.57
N GLU A 126 -12.91 3.22 2.46
CA GLU A 126 -12.46 3.80 1.19
C GLU A 126 -13.44 4.88 0.77
N SER A 127 -12.90 5.99 0.27
CA SER A 127 -13.72 7.05 -0.28
C SER A 127 -14.30 6.61 -1.62
N PRO A 128 -15.58 6.85 -1.90
CA PRO A 128 -16.13 6.62 -3.24
C PRO A 128 -15.57 7.54 -4.34
N PHE A 129 -14.75 8.54 -4.03
CA PHE A 129 -14.24 9.52 -4.99
C PHE A 129 -12.73 9.39 -5.27
N ASP A 130 -12.10 8.32 -4.78
CA ASP A 130 -10.71 8.04 -5.10
C ASP A 130 -10.50 7.69 -6.58
N ASN A 131 -9.26 7.83 -7.04
CA ASN A 131 -8.84 7.50 -8.41
C ASN A 131 -9.77 8.07 -9.51
N PHE A 132 -9.75 9.40 -9.68
CA PHE A 132 -10.20 10.14 -10.88
C PHE A 132 -11.60 10.81 -10.86
N LYS A 133 -12.35 10.78 -9.75
CA LYS A 133 -13.71 11.38 -9.67
C LYS A 133 -13.85 12.53 -8.65
N TRP A 134 -12.74 13.14 -8.25
CA TRP A 134 -12.64 14.16 -7.19
C TRP A 134 -13.43 15.46 -7.41
N ASN A 135 -13.67 15.85 -8.67
CA ASN A 135 -14.38 17.11 -8.99
C ASN A 135 -15.89 16.98 -8.97
N ASN A 136 -16.40 15.77 -8.71
CA ASN A 136 -17.82 15.49 -8.79
C ASN A 136 -18.50 15.86 -7.46
N GLU A 137 -19.80 16.13 -7.54
CA GLU A 137 -20.64 16.45 -6.38
C GLU A 137 -20.59 15.30 -5.35
N GLY A 138 -20.48 15.63 -4.05
CA GLY A 138 -20.50 14.65 -2.95
C GLY A 138 -19.17 14.44 -2.22
N GLY A 139 -18.04 14.82 -2.82
CA GLY A 139 -16.72 14.65 -2.21
C GLY A 139 -16.51 15.48 -0.94
N ARG A 140 -17.16 16.64 -0.87
CA ARG A 140 -17.14 17.52 0.30
C ARG A 140 -17.90 16.90 1.46
N GLU A 141 -19.10 16.41 1.21
CA GLU A 141 -19.99 15.77 2.18
C GLU A 141 -19.34 14.54 2.79
N TRP A 142 -18.62 13.75 1.99
CA TRP A 142 -17.82 12.64 2.51
C TRP A 142 -16.81 13.09 3.57
N VAL A 143 -16.04 14.14 3.28
CA VAL A 143 -14.97 14.61 4.17
C VAL A 143 -15.51 15.38 5.37
N GLU A 144 -16.43 16.32 5.14
CA GLU A 144 -16.95 17.24 6.15
C GLU A 144 -18.04 16.59 7.03
N GLU A 145 -18.72 15.55 6.55
CA GLU A 145 -19.77 14.85 7.31
C GLU A 145 -19.40 13.42 7.66
N ASP A 146 -19.24 12.53 6.67
CA ASP A 146 -19.06 11.08 6.93
C ASP A 146 -17.80 10.80 7.75
N MET A 147 -16.65 11.31 7.28
CA MET A 147 -15.37 11.15 7.95
C MET A 147 -15.39 11.83 9.33
N GLU A 148 -15.99 13.00 9.47
CA GLU A 148 -16.11 13.70 10.75
C GLU A 148 -16.93 12.89 11.78
N GLU A 149 -17.97 12.16 11.38
CA GLU A 149 -18.68 11.26 12.29
C GLU A 149 -17.82 10.04 12.67
N PHE A 150 -17.04 9.49 11.72
CA PHE A 150 -16.05 8.46 12.02
C PHE A 150 -15.00 8.94 13.01
N ARG A 151 -14.52 10.19 12.87
CA ARG A 151 -13.61 10.84 13.82
C ARG A 151 -14.18 10.84 15.21
N ARG A 152 -15.43 11.28 15.38
CA ARG A 152 -16.10 11.39 16.68
C ARG A 152 -16.26 10.02 17.33
N ALA A 153 -16.60 9.00 16.54
CA ALA A 153 -16.68 7.63 17.02
C ALA A 153 -15.31 7.12 17.51
N LEU A 154 -14.25 7.33 16.72
CA LEU A 154 -12.87 6.96 17.07
C LEU A 154 -12.36 7.72 18.30
N GLU A 155 -12.66 9.01 18.36
CA GLU A 155 -12.32 9.88 19.49
C GLU A 155 -12.97 9.36 20.77
N GLY A 156 -14.27 9.06 20.73
CA GLY A 156 -14.99 8.49 21.87
C GLY A 156 -14.40 7.17 22.37
N ALA A 157 -13.86 6.33 21.48
CA ALA A 157 -13.18 5.08 21.83
C ALA A 157 -11.72 5.27 22.27
N SER A 158 -11.10 6.39 21.89
CA SER A 158 -9.69 6.71 22.19
C SER A 158 -9.51 7.47 23.50
N LEU A 159 -10.56 8.16 23.97
CA LEU A 159 -10.52 8.91 25.22
C LEU A 159 -10.28 7.97 26.41
N ARG A 160 -9.26 8.30 27.20
CA ARG A 160 -9.05 7.72 28.54
C ARG A 160 -9.88 8.51 29.54
N GLU A 161 -10.63 7.85 30.41
CA GLU A 161 -10.99 8.51 31.67
C GLU A 161 -9.70 8.80 32.44
N GLY A 162 -9.69 9.94 33.16
CA GLY A 162 -8.50 10.50 33.79
C GLY A 162 -7.66 9.53 34.64
N VAL A 163 -6.43 9.97 34.88
CA VAL A 163 -5.38 9.41 35.76
C VAL A 163 -5.73 8.06 36.42
N GLY A 164 -5.49 6.97 35.69
CA GLY A 164 -5.24 5.65 36.30
C GLY A 164 -6.08 4.48 35.79
N GLY A 165 -7.12 4.70 34.98
CA GLY A 165 -7.97 3.63 34.46
C GLY A 165 -8.12 3.69 32.95
N LEU A 166 -7.69 2.64 32.23
CA LEU A 166 -8.36 2.30 30.97
C LEU A 166 -9.82 2.08 31.33
N ILE A 167 -10.74 2.88 30.79
CA ILE A 167 -12.15 2.53 30.87
C ILE A 167 -12.23 1.14 30.23
N LYS A 168 -12.53 0.12 31.03
CA LYS A 168 -13.04 -1.14 30.50
C LYS A 168 -14.46 -0.87 30.02
N SER A 169 -14.61 0.05 29.07
CA SER A 169 -15.88 0.32 28.45
C SER A 169 -16.07 -0.70 27.36
N GLU A 170 -16.30 -1.95 27.77
CA GLU A 170 -16.83 -2.99 26.87
C GLU A 170 -18.16 -2.52 26.22
N ASN A 171 -18.73 -1.43 26.73
CA ASN A 171 -19.94 -0.80 26.24
C ASN A 171 -19.74 0.37 25.27
N VAL A 172 -18.52 0.86 25.04
CA VAL A 172 -18.24 1.89 24.02
C VAL A 172 -17.98 1.19 22.69
N GLY A 173 -18.63 1.65 21.61
CA GLY A 173 -18.35 1.14 20.27
C GLY A 173 -16.90 1.38 19.88
N LEU A 174 -16.36 0.55 19.00
CA LEU A 174 -14.95 0.59 18.56
C LEU A 174 -13.91 0.32 19.66
N ALA A 175 -14.29 0.11 20.92
CA ALA A 175 -13.34 -0.18 22.01
C ALA A 175 -12.48 -1.44 21.74
N ARG A 176 -12.92 -2.33 20.86
CA ARG A 176 -12.23 -3.57 20.44
C ARG A 176 -11.57 -3.47 19.06
N LEU A 177 -11.49 -2.27 18.48
CA LEU A 177 -10.92 -2.07 17.15
C LEU A 177 -9.42 -2.39 17.16
N GLU A 178 -9.03 -3.39 16.38
CA GLU A 178 -7.67 -3.94 16.29
C GLU A 178 -7.00 -3.60 14.96
N LYS A 179 -7.77 -3.51 13.87
CA LYS A 179 -7.28 -3.15 12.54
C LYS A 179 -8.16 -2.05 11.94
N LEU A 180 -7.51 -1.00 11.45
CA LEU A 180 -8.15 0.12 10.77
C LEU A 180 -7.39 0.42 9.48
N THR A 181 -8.12 0.47 8.37
CA THR A 181 -7.64 0.89 7.07
C THR A 181 -8.50 2.05 6.60
N ILE A 182 -7.87 3.19 6.30
CA ILE A 182 -8.55 4.40 5.82
C ILE A 182 -7.84 4.90 4.57
N HIS A 183 -8.57 4.92 3.48
CA HIS A 183 -8.19 5.52 2.21
C HIS A 183 -9.21 6.64 1.94
N SER A 184 -8.77 7.89 1.96
CA SER A 184 -9.65 9.05 1.79
C SER A 184 -8.90 10.19 1.11
N HIS A 185 -9.61 11.26 0.77
CA HIS A 185 -9.05 12.47 0.20
C HIS A 185 -9.55 13.71 0.94
N GLY A 186 -9.06 14.87 0.54
CA GLY A 186 -9.54 16.16 1.03
C GLY A 186 -10.78 16.60 0.27
N ALA A 187 -11.56 17.50 0.86
CA ALA A 187 -12.80 18.01 0.24
C ALA A 187 -12.55 18.67 -1.13
N SER A 188 -11.34 19.18 -1.36
CA SER A 188 -10.93 19.84 -2.59
C SER A 188 -9.48 19.50 -3.00
N SER A 189 -8.90 18.46 -2.41
CA SER A 189 -7.49 18.09 -2.61
C SER A 189 -7.35 16.57 -2.66
N ASP A 190 -6.32 16.12 -3.37
CA ASP A 190 -5.99 14.70 -3.49
C ASP A 190 -5.65 14.06 -2.15
N PHE A 191 -5.19 14.90 -1.19
CA PHE A 191 -4.84 14.48 0.15
C PHE A 191 -5.83 15.00 1.17
N TRP A 192 -6.16 14.12 2.11
CA TRP A 192 -6.93 14.45 3.28
C TRP A 192 -6.06 15.06 4.37
N ASP A 193 -6.50 16.19 4.93
CA ASP A 193 -5.84 16.79 6.08
C ASP A 193 -6.14 15.98 7.35
N LEU A 194 -5.10 15.48 8.01
CA LEU A 194 -5.23 14.74 9.27
C LEU A 194 -5.78 15.63 10.41
N ASN A 195 -5.83 16.95 10.26
CA ASN A 195 -6.28 17.86 11.32
C ASN A 195 -7.51 17.31 12.07
N SER A 196 -7.34 17.12 13.39
CA SER A 196 -8.31 16.51 14.33
C SER A 196 -8.40 14.97 14.39
N PHE A 197 -7.75 14.22 13.50
CA PHE A 197 -7.68 12.75 13.49
C PHE A 197 -6.47 12.15 14.21
N HIS A 198 -5.80 12.93 15.06
CA HIS A 198 -4.74 12.41 15.93
C HIS A 198 -5.23 11.27 16.85
N CYS A 199 -6.55 11.12 17.02
CA CYS A 199 -7.19 10.00 17.72
C CYS A 199 -6.74 8.62 17.21
N LEU A 200 -6.48 8.48 15.91
CA LEU A 200 -6.00 7.25 15.27
C LEU A 200 -4.75 6.69 15.96
N PHE A 201 -3.81 7.57 16.32
CA PHE A 201 -2.51 7.19 16.88
C PHE A 201 -2.52 7.01 18.40
N ARG A 202 -3.65 7.27 19.08
CA ARG A 202 -3.83 7.06 20.52
C ARG A 202 -4.88 6.00 20.87
N HIS A 203 -5.47 5.34 19.87
CA HIS A 203 -6.47 4.30 20.09
C HIS A 203 -5.88 3.13 20.94
N PRO A 204 -6.55 2.71 22.03
CA PRO A 204 -5.94 1.83 23.03
C PRO A 204 -5.73 0.38 22.56
N THR A 205 -6.61 -0.12 21.68
CA THR A 205 -6.62 -1.52 21.23
C THR A 205 -6.14 -1.69 19.79
N LEU A 206 -5.89 -0.59 19.07
CA LEU A 206 -5.50 -0.62 17.66
C LEU A 206 -4.08 -1.19 17.53
N ARG A 207 -3.93 -2.22 16.70
CA ARG A 207 -2.67 -2.94 16.44
C ARG A 207 -2.14 -2.68 15.04
N SER A 208 -3.03 -2.52 14.08
CA SER A 208 -2.68 -2.27 12.68
C SER A 208 -3.43 -1.04 12.18
N LEU A 209 -2.69 -0.02 11.77
CA LEU A 209 -3.22 1.17 11.13
C LEU A 209 -2.62 1.29 9.73
N HIS A 210 -3.49 1.35 8.72
CA HIS A 210 -3.12 1.69 7.36
C HIS A 210 -3.88 2.97 6.98
N VAL A 211 -3.14 4.01 6.63
CA VAL A 211 -3.66 5.31 6.24
C VAL A 211 -3.05 5.68 4.89
N SER A 212 -3.87 6.18 3.97
CA SER A 212 -3.39 6.60 2.66
C SER A 212 -3.97 7.91 2.17
N CYS A 213 -3.19 8.64 1.37
CA CYS A 213 -3.54 9.96 0.86
C CYS A 213 -3.76 10.98 1.99
N PHE A 214 -2.87 11.01 3.00
CA PHE A 214 -2.95 11.96 4.13
C PHE A 214 -1.90 13.06 4.05
N VAL A 215 -2.25 14.25 4.54
CA VAL A 215 -1.29 15.29 4.92
C VAL A 215 -1.13 15.30 6.43
N LEU A 216 0.08 15.02 6.92
CA LEU A 216 0.39 15.23 8.33
C LEU A 216 0.61 16.72 8.61
N PRO A 217 0.05 17.27 9.69
CA PRO A 217 0.40 18.61 10.13
C PRO A 217 1.88 18.67 10.53
N THR A 218 2.42 19.87 10.72
CA THR A 218 3.82 20.06 11.10
C THR A 218 4.15 19.46 12.47
N ASP A 219 3.19 19.42 13.40
CA ASP A 219 3.35 18.87 14.76
C ASP A 219 2.02 18.29 15.27
N LEU A 220 2.09 17.46 16.32
CA LEU A 220 0.95 16.78 16.96
C LEU A 220 1.13 16.73 18.49
N PRO A 221 1.03 17.87 19.19
CA PRO A 221 1.26 17.94 20.64
C PRO A 221 0.27 17.10 21.47
N GLU A 222 -0.92 16.83 20.94
CA GLU A 222 -1.96 16.02 21.60
C GLU A 222 -1.53 14.58 21.87
N LEU A 223 -0.50 14.10 21.17
CA LEU A 223 0.04 12.75 21.31
C LEU A 223 1.08 12.63 22.43
N GLU A 224 1.60 13.73 22.99
CA GLU A 224 2.65 13.70 24.02
C GLU A 224 2.25 12.86 25.24
N LEU A 225 0.99 12.98 25.66
CA LEU A 225 0.41 12.27 26.81
C LEU A 225 0.29 10.75 26.58
N TYR A 226 0.45 10.29 25.34
CA TYR A 226 0.25 8.90 24.93
C TYR A 226 1.55 8.17 24.62
N THR A 227 2.70 8.73 25.01
CA THR A 227 4.02 8.12 24.84
C THR A 227 4.05 6.68 25.40
N LYS A 228 4.44 5.72 24.55
CA LYS A 228 4.53 4.28 24.87
C LYS A 228 3.27 3.74 25.55
N SER A 229 2.10 4.16 25.08
CA SER A 229 0.83 3.85 25.72
C SER A 229 -0.09 2.97 24.87
N THR A 230 0.10 2.95 23.55
CA THR A 230 -0.80 2.27 22.60
C THR A 230 -0.33 0.84 22.27
N ALA A 231 -1.24 0.06 21.66
CA ALA A 231 -1.01 -1.33 21.25
C ALA A 231 -0.52 -1.48 19.80
N LEU A 232 -0.23 -0.36 19.12
CA LEU A 232 0.10 -0.35 17.70
C LEU A 232 1.38 -1.14 17.42
N THR A 233 1.30 -2.09 16.49
CA THR A 233 2.41 -2.95 16.05
C THR A 233 2.75 -2.77 14.58
N THR A 234 1.77 -2.36 13.76
CA THR A 234 1.92 -2.14 12.32
C THR A 234 1.36 -0.76 11.98
N LEU A 235 2.18 0.06 11.34
CA LEU A 235 1.80 1.39 10.85
C LEU A 235 2.22 1.52 9.39
N VAL A 236 1.26 1.73 8.51
CA VAL A 236 1.48 1.90 7.07
C VAL A 236 0.96 3.27 6.69
N PHE A 237 1.87 4.13 6.25
CA PHE A 237 1.57 5.31 5.46
C PHE A 237 1.76 4.92 3.99
N ASP A 238 0.78 5.20 3.16
CA ASP A 238 0.83 4.90 1.72
C ASP A 238 0.34 6.14 0.96
N GLU A 239 1.13 6.68 0.04
CA GLU A 239 0.87 7.99 -0.58
C GLU A 239 0.57 9.11 0.45
N CYS A 240 1.47 9.36 1.40
CA CYS A 240 1.25 10.39 2.42
C CYS A 240 2.26 11.53 2.33
N ILE A 241 1.87 12.72 2.78
CA ILE A 241 2.78 13.86 2.97
C ILE A 241 3.18 13.87 4.44
N LEU A 242 4.40 13.38 4.71
CA LEU A 242 4.90 13.17 6.06
C LEU A 242 5.80 14.33 6.50
N THR A 243 5.80 14.66 7.80
CA THR A 243 6.74 15.63 8.37
C THR A 243 7.53 14.99 9.51
N PRO A 244 8.86 15.21 9.61
CA PRO A 244 9.68 14.52 10.64
C PRO A 244 9.17 14.73 12.07
N LYS A 245 8.73 15.94 12.41
CA LYS A 245 8.28 16.28 13.76
C LYS A 245 6.96 15.61 14.14
N SER A 246 5.94 15.62 13.25
CA SER A 246 4.69 14.88 13.50
C SER A 246 4.92 13.38 13.53
N LEU A 247 5.79 12.86 12.65
CA LEU A 247 6.19 11.45 12.63
C LEU A 247 6.84 11.06 13.96
N GLU A 248 7.71 11.88 14.53
CA GLU A 248 8.29 11.65 15.85
C GLU A 248 7.21 11.53 16.94
N ARG A 249 6.23 12.45 16.95
CA ARG A 249 5.11 12.39 17.92
C ARG A 249 4.33 11.10 17.80
N ILE A 250 4.02 10.70 16.56
CA ILE A 250 3.30 9.46 16.27
C ILE A 250 4.12 8.25 16.72
N LEU A 251 5.40 8.17 16.35
CA LEU A 251 6.27 7.02 16.66
C LEU A 251 6.61 6.91 18.16
N LYS A 252 6.42 7.98 18.94
CA LYS A 252 6.52 7.90 20.41
C LYS A 252 5.32 7.23 21.07
N THR A 253 4.15 7.13 20.43
CA THR A 253 2.94 6.57 21.08
C THR A 253 2.96 5.05 21.26
N PRO A 254 3.46 4.22 20.32
CA PRO A 254 3.44 2.77 20.43
C PRO A 254 4.42 2.25 21.48
N LYS A 255 4.03 1.17 22.17
CA LYS A 255 4.96 0.43 23.05
C LYS A 255 5.98 -0.37 22.26
N THR A 256 5.51 -1.03 21.18
CA THR A 256 6.27 -2.05 20.44
C THR A 256 5.87 -2.04 18.97
N LEU A 257 6.16 -0.95 18.25
CA LEU A 257 5.96 -0.92 16.80
C LEU A 257 6.96 -1.86 16.14
N LYS A 258 6.47 -2.81 15.34
CA LYS A 258 7.27 -3.85 14.67
C LYS A 258 7.42 -3.59 13.18
N GLN A 259 6.38 -3.08 12.54
CA GLN A 259 6.35 -2.84 11.10
C GLN A 259 6.00 -1.38 10.85
N LEU A 260 6.83 -0.70 10.07
CA LEU A 260 6.62 0.67 9.65
C LEU A 260 6.83 0.76 8.14
N THR A 261 5.83 1.27 7.43
CA THR A 261 5.96 1.65 6.02
C THR A 261 5.78 3.16 5.92
N LEU A 262 6.78 3.83 5.37
CA LEU A 262 6.80 5.24 5.04
C LEU A 262 6.59 5.36 3.53
N GLY A 263 5.35 5.29 3.06
CA GLY A 263 5.00 5.65 1.69
C GLY A 263 4.76 7.15 1.63
N GLU A 264 5.74 7.92 1.16
CA GLU A 264 5.53 9.32 0.83
C GLU A 264 4.67 9.44 -0.47
N ASN A 265 4.30 10.64 -0.92
CA ASN A 265 3.52 10.83 -2.15
C ASN A 265 4.34 10.42 -3.40
N VAL A 266 4.38 9.13 -3.73
CA VAL A 266 5.18 8.54 -4.81
C VAL A 266 4.45 8.59 -6.12
N TYR A 267 3.13 8.54 -6.15
CA TYR A 267 2.37 8.31 -7.37
C TYR A 267 1.50 9.53 -7.72
N ASN A 268 0.88 10.19 -6.75
CA ASN A 268 -0.11 11.24 -7.01
C ASN A 268 0.49 12.59 -7.44
N ASP A 269 0.34 12.93 -8.73
CA ASP A 269 1.00 14.06 -9.41
C ASP A 269 0.04 15.09 -10.02
N ARG A 270 -1.28 14.86 -9.92
CA ARG A 270 -2.24 15.58 -10.78
C ARG A 270 -2.53 17.02 -10.38
N ARG A 271 -2.34 17.40 -9.10
CA ARG A 271 -2.75 18.75 -8.61
C ARG A 271 -1.84 19.39 -7.58
N SER A 272 -1.05 18.62 -6.84
CA SER A 272 -0.09 19.17 -5.89
C SER A 272 1.19 19.59 -6.61
N VAL A 273 1.61 20.85 -6.41
CA VAL A 273 2.98 21.33 -6.65
C VAL A 273 3.93 20.24 -6.19
N PHE A 274 4.70 19.64 -7.11
CA PHE A 274 5.63 18.52 -6.90
C PHE A 274 6.11 18.47 -5.45
N ASP A 275 5.44 17.70 -4.60
CA ASP A 275 5.68 17.87 -3.17
C ASP A 275 7.06 17.31 -2.87
N VAL A 276 7.78 18.09 -2.08
CA VAL A 276 9.17 17.83 -1.77
C VAL A 276 9.28 16.59 -0.89
N PRO A 277 10.20 15.62 -1.13
CA PRO A 277 10.39 14.46 -0.25
C PRO A 277 10.86 14.93 1.13
N LYS A 278 9.91 15.21 2.03
CA LYS A 278 10.14 15.96 3.27
C LYS A 278 11.01 15.18 4.23
N LEU A 279 10.94 13.85 4.17
CA LEU A 279 11.74 12.97 5.02
C LEU A 279 13.20 12.90 4.54
N THR A 280 13.41 12.69 3.24
CA THR A 280 14.76 12.58 2.65
C THR A 280 15.51 13.91 2.66
N GLU A 281 14.83 15.06 2.56
CA GLU A 281 15.48 16.36 2.72
C GLU A 281 15.96 16.67 4.14
N ARG A 282 15.40 15.98 5.14
CA ARG A 282 15.73 16.19 6.56
C ARG A 282 16.10 14.86 7.22
N PRO A 283 17.15 14.18 6.72
CA PRO A 283 17.45 12.80 7.11
C PRO A 283 17.81 12.70 8.59
N GLU A 284 18.48 13.69 9.19
CA GLU A 284 18.80 13.70 10.62
C GLU A 284 17.54 13.78 11.48
N ALA A 285 16.61 14.69 11.16
CA ALA A 285 15.35 14.84 11.91
C ALA A 285 14.44 13.62 11.72
N THR A 286 14.43 13.03 10.53
CA THR A 286 13.68 11.79 10.26
C THR A 286 14.29 10.61 11.02
N LEU A 287 15.62 10.52 11.09
CA LEU A 287 16.30 9.48 11.86
C LEU A 287 16.03 9.65 13.38
N GLU A 288 16.02 10.88 13.88
CA GLU A 288 15.61 11.18 15.25
C GLU A 288 14.17 10.72 15.52
N ALA A 289 13.24 10.98 14.60
CA ALA A 289 11.86 10.47 14.69
C ALA A 289 11.80 8.94 14.73
N LEU A 290 12.52 8.26 13.84
CA LEU A 290 12.58 6.79 13.77
C LEU A 290 13.22 6.17 15.02
N SER A 291 14.14 6.87 15.68
CA SER A 291 14.81 6.39 16.89
C SER A 291 13.83 6.08 18.03
N ALA A 292 12.65 6.72 18.04
CA ALA A 292 11.58 6.47 19.01
C ALA A 292 11.10 5.01 19.05
N VAL A 293 11.25 4.28 17.93
CA VAL A 293 10.84 2.87 17.77
C VAL A 293 12.00 1.92 17.48
N ALA A 294 13.26 2.39 17.53
CA ALA A 294 14.45 1.60 17.22
C ALA A 294 14.56 0.31 18.04
N HIS A 295 14.07 0.31 19.28
CA HIS A 295 14.11 -0.84 20.19
C HIS A 295 13.15 -1.97 19.80
N SER A 296 12.11 -1.69 19.00
CA SER A 296 11.05 -2.65 18.67
C SER A 296 10.90 -2.96 17.19
N LEU A 297 11.38 -2.09 16.31
CA LEU A 297 11.15 -2.19 14.87
C LEU A 297 11.83 -3.45 14.29
N GLU A 298 11.05 -4.29 13.61
CA GLU A 298 11.48 -5.55 12.97
C GLU A 298 11.55 -5.41 11.44
N SER A 299 10.70 -4.55 10.87
CA SER A 299 10.56 -4.29 9.43
C SER A 299 10.38 -2.80 9.16
N LEU A 300 11.14 -2.24 8.22
CA LEU A 300 11.02 -0.87 7.77
C LEU A 300 10.94 -0.83 6.24
N THR A 301 9.92 -0.17 5.71
CA THR A 301 9.81 0.13 4.28
C THR A 301 9.78 1.64 4.09
N HIS A 302 10.50 2.18 3.11
CA HIS A 302 10.43 3.59 2.73
C HIS A 302 10.33 3.72 1.21
N LEU A 303 9.17 4.19 0.76
CA LEU A 303 8.89 4.52 -0.63
C LEU A 303 9.05 6.03 -0.78
N ASP A 304 10.11 6.46 -1.45
CA ASP A 304 10.58 7.85 -1.52
C ASP A 304 10.32 8.43 -2.92
N PRO A 305 9.58 9.55 -3.06
CA PRO A 305 9.25 10.12 -4.35
C PRO A 305 10.42 10.82 -5.05
N MET A 306 11.60 10.90 -4.42
CA MET A 306 12.75 11.63 -4.97
C MET A 306 13.19 11.11 -6.34
N TRP A 307 12.91 9.84 -6.69
CA TRP A 307 13.19 9.30 -8.03
C TRP A 307 12.47 10.07 -9.16
N LYS A 308 11.30 10.67 -8.89
CA LYS A 308 10.58 11.53 -9.85
C LYS A 308 11.34 12.82 -10.20
N ARG A 309 12.25 13.25 -9.32
CA ARG A 309 13.04 14.48 -9.51
C ARG A 309 14.39 14.22 -10.17
N ALA A 310 14.64 13.01 -10.66
CA ALA A 310 15.95 12.57 -11.14
C ALA A 310 16.49 13.31 -12.37
N ASN A 311 15.76 14.27 -12.95
CA ASN A 311 16.31 15.19 -13.96
C ASN A 311 17.53 15.99 -13.43
N ASP A 312 17.68 16.13 -12.11
CA ASP A 312 18.84 16.79 -11.48
C ASP A 312 20.07 15.87 -11.25
N GLY A 313 20.06 14.66 -11.82
CA GLY A 313 21.27 13.97 -12.28
C GLY A 313 22.20 13.32 -11.26
N VAL A 314 22.01 13.44 -9.94
CA VAL A 314 22.80 12.65 -8.98
C VAL A 314 21.95 12.38 -7.73
N TYR A 315 21.81 11.11 -7.36
CA TYR A 315 21.49 10.73 -5.97
C TYR A 315 22.58 11.33 -5.07
N LYS A 316 22.38 12.57 -4.61
CA LYS A 316 23.35 13.26 -3.78
C LYS A 316 23.53 12.39 -2.55
N GLN A 317 24.71 11.79 -2.42
CA GLN A 317 25.09 11.11 -1.20
C GLN A 317 25.12 12.19 -0.12
N PHE A 318 24.14 12.17 0.78
CA PHE A 318 24.11 13.06 1.91
C PHE A 318 25.13 12.51 2.91
N HIS A 319 26.06 13.36 3.33
CA HIS A 319 26.93 13.00 4.44
C HIS A 319 26.14 13.13 5.74
N ILE A 320 25.38 12.10 6.09
CA ILE A 320 24.55 12.11 7.28
C ILE A 320 25.43 11.74 8.48
N ASN A 321 25.55 12.69 9.41
CA ASN A 321 26.30 12.51 10.64
C ASN A 321 25.55 11.59 11.62
N GLY A 322 26.29 10.84 12.45
CA GLY A 322 25.72 10.06 13.55
C GLY A 322 25.78 8.53 13.39
N SER A 323 25.06 7.83 14.27
CA SER A 323 25.06 6.35 14.35
C SER A 323 24.26 5.69 13.23
N GLY A 324 23.44 6.44 12.48
CA GLY A 324 22.55 5.89 11.46
C GLY A 324 21.54 4.91 12.08
N LEU A 325 21.39 3.75 11.47
CA LEU A 325 20.50 2.68 11.90
C LEU A 325 21.15 1.65 12.86
N ARG A 326 22.34 1.93 13.40
CA ARG A 326 23.05 0.99 14.29
C ARG A 326 22.26 0.58 15.54
N ASP A 327 21.44 1.48 16.06
CA ASP A 327 20.67 1.27 17.28
C ASP A 327 19.40 0.41 17.05
N PHE A 328 19.09 0.09 15.78
CA PHE A 328 17.93 -0.70 15.37
C PHE A 328 18.23 -2.19 15.45
N HIS A 329 18.54 -2.69 16.64
CA HIS A 329 18.97 -4.07 16.86
C HIS A 329 17.92 -5.14 16.50
N ARG A 330 16.64 -4.77 16.40
CA ARG A 330 15.57 -5.71 16.01
C ARG A 330 15.25 -5.67 14.53
N LEU A 331 15.77 -4.71 13.77
CA LEU A 331 15.45 -4.53 12.37
C LEU A 331 16.10 -5.65 11.56
N LYS A 332 15.25 -6.49 10.96
CA LYS A 332 15.63 -7.67 10.18
C LYS A 332 15.34 -7.52 8.70
N TYR A 333 14.37 -6.69 8.36
CA TYR A 333 13.93 -6.45 6.99
C TYR A 333 13.92 -4.95 6.73
N LEU A 334 14.60 -4.53 5.65
CA LEU A 334 14.60 -3.15 5.18
C LEU A 334 14.34 -3.14 3.68
N ASP A 335 13.39 -2.32 3.25
CA ASP A 335 12.91 -2.21 1.88
C ASP A 335 12.82 -0.75 1.48
N VAL A 336 13.67 -0.33 0.54
CA VAL A 336 13.86 1.09 0.24
C VAL A 336 14.09 1.32 -1.24
N ASP A 337 13.67 2.48 -1.71
CA ASP A 337 14.15 3.01 -2.99
C ASP A 337 15.64 3.35 -2.91
N PRO A 338 16.41 3.23 -4.01
CA PRO A 338 17.82 3.63 -4.01
C PRO A 338 18.04 5.10 -3.71
N CYS A 339 17.04 5.95 -3.99
CA CYS A 339 17.07 7.37 -3.69
C CYS A 339 16.89 7.67 -2.19
N SER A 340 16.30 6.73 -1.45
CA SER A 340 16.02 6.88 -0.03
C SER A 340 17.26 7.24 0.78
N PHE A 341 17.16 8.22 1.68
CA PHE A 341 18.23 8.49 2.65
C PHE A 341 18.59 7.26 3.51
N LEU A 342 17.65 6.33 3.70
CA LEU A 342 17.88 5.09 4.42
C LEU A 342 18.83 4.14 3.69
N HIS A 343 18.80 4.13 2.36
CA HIS A 343 19.73 3.35 1.54
C HIS A 343 21.18 3.79 1.81
N GLN A 344 21.40 5.09 2.01
CA GLN A 344 22.75 5.64 2.26
C GLN A 344 23.37 5.10 3.57
N PHE A 345 22.56 4.88 4.61
CA PHE A 345 23.04 4.24 5.84
C PHE A 345 23.46 2.79 5.63
N ILE A 346 22.86 2.08 4.67
CA ILE A 346 23.25 0.71 4.32
C ILE A 346 24.56 0.69 3.57
N LEU A 347 24.82 1.70 2.73
CA LEU A 347 26.09 1.83 2.01
C LEU A 347 27.30 2.00 2.96
N SER A 348 27.04 2.47 4.18
CA SER A 348 28.03 2.54 5.25
C SER A 348 27.80 1.40 6.25
N HIS A 349 28.64 0.36 6.24
CA HIS A 349 28.58 -0.73 7.23
C HIS A 349 28.66 -0.23 8.69
N ARG A 350 29.11 1.01 8.91
CA ARG A 350 29.14 1.67 10.22
C ARG A 350 27.85 2.39 10.59
N GLN A 351 26.85 2.41 9.74
CA GLN A 351 25.55 3.01 10.00
C GLN A 351 24.42 2.01 9.75
N ALA A 352 24.71 0.89 9.09
CA ALA A 352 23.75 -0.17 8.87
C ALA A 352 23.24 -0.82 10.18
N PRO A 353 22.00 -1.36 10.17
CA PRO A 353 21.48 -2.13 11.29
C PRO A 353 22.31 -3.40 11.51
N PRO A 354 22.64 -3.76 12.76
CA PRO A 354 23.55 -4.87 13.05
C PRO A 354 22.96 -6.24 12.74
N ASN A 355 21.63 -6.39 12.71
CA ASN A 355 20.93 -7.67 12.55
C ASN A 355 20.05 -7.73 11.29
N LEU A 356 20.38 -6.93 10.27
CA LEU A 356 19.64 -6.89 9.01
C LEU A 356 19.80 -8.23 8.27
N GLU A 357 18.73 -9.02 8.17
CA GLU A 357 18.74 -10.34 7.52
C GLU A 357 18.40 -10.24 6.02
N THR A 358 17.47 -9.37 5.67
CA THR A 358 17.03 -9.13 4.29
C THR A 358 17.08 -7.63 3.99
N PHE A 359 17.76 -7.28 2.91
CA PHE A 359 17.76 -5.94 2.34
C PHE A 359 17.14 -6.00 0.95
N ARG A 360 16.12 -5.18 0.71
CA ARG A 360 15.45 -5.06 -0.57
C ARG A 360 15.65 -3.66 -1.12
N ILE A 361 16.08 -3.60 -2.37
CA ILE A 361 16.16 -2.39 -3.17
C ILE A 361 14.98 -2.42 -4.13
N HIS A 362 14.08 -1.46 -3.99
CA HIS A 362 12.85 -1.35 -4.76
C HIS A 362 13.00 -0.22 -5.78
N HIS A 363 12.74 -0.49 -7.06
CA HIS A 363 12.59 0.54 -8.08
C HIS A 363 11.10 0.69 -8.37
N ALA A 364 10.54 1.85 -8.07
CA ALA A 364 9.16 2.22 -8.35
C ALA A 364 8.83 2.21 -9.85
N LEU A 365 7.53 2.13 -10.16
CA LEU A 365 7.02 2.05 -11.52
C LEU A 365 7.23 3.38 -12.26
N VAL A 366 7.98 3.37 -13.35
CA VAL A 366 8.17 4.54 -14.24
C VAL A 366 6.92 4.68 -15.12
N LYS A 367 6.26 5.85 -15.08
CA LYS A 367 5.11 6.13 -15.96
C LYS A 367 5.59 6.40 -17.39
N TYR A 368 4.91 5.81 -18.38
CA TYR A 368 5.25 5.89 -19.82
C TYR A 368 5.21 7.29 -20.43
N PHE A 369 4.55 8.24 -19.79
CA PHE A 369 4.39 9.59 -20.33
C PHE A 369 5.60 10.50 -20.06
N GLU A 370 6.50 10.07 -19.18
CA GLU A 370 7.80 10.71 -19.03
C GLU A 370 8.75 10.04 -20.01
N GLU A 371 9.36 10.83 -20.90
CA GLU A 371 10.45 10.33 -21.76
C GLU A 371 11.41 9.50 -20.89
N PRO A 372 11.88 8.33 -21.36
CA PRO A 372 12.72 7.45 -20.57
C PRO A 372 13.83 8.30 -19.93
N ASN A 373 13.73 8.45 -18.62
CA ASN A 373 14.71 9.23 -17.90
C ASN A 373 15.96 8.35 -17.90
N ASP A 374 16.93 8.67 -18.75
CA ASP A 374 18.20 7.93 -18.89
C ASP A 374 18.91 7.71 -17.54
N ASN A 375 18.50 8.43 -16.49
CA ASN A 375 19.01 8.34 -15.14
C ASN A 375 18.40 7.21 -14.29
N LEU A 376 17.27 6.62 -14.68
CA LEU A 376 16.67 5.50 -13.95
C LEU A 376 17.33 4.20 -14.40
N THR A 377 18.23 3.68 -13.56
CA THR A 377 18.92 2.41 -13.82
C THR A 377 17.92 1.26 -13.87
N ASP A 378 17.91 0.54 -14.99
CA ASP A 378 17.19 -0.73 -15.07
C ASP A 378 17.94 -1.80 -14.28
N LEU A 379 17.32 -2.30 -13.20
CA LEU A 379 17.95 -3.33 -12.36
C LEU A 379 18.17 -4.65 -13.09
N PHE A 380 17.48 -4.92 -14.19
CA PHE A 380 17.72 -6.09 -15.04
C PHE A 380 18.97 -5.96 -15.91
N GLU A 381 19.40 -4.73 -16.23
CA GLU A 381 20.59 -4.46 -17.03
C GLU A 381 21.81 -4.15 -16.16
N GLU A 382 21.66 -3.23 -15.21
CA GLU A 382 22.76 -2.76 -14.35
C GLU A 382 22.41 -2.89 -12.87
N LEU A 383 23.28 -3.57 -12.12
CA LEU A 383 23.17 -3.72 -10.67
C LEU A 383 24.06 -2.71 -9.94
N PRO A 384 23.64 -2.22 -8.75
CA PRO A 384 24.48 -1.35 -7.94
C PRO A 384 25.74 -2.05 -7.47
N SER A 385 26.73 -1.26 -7.02
CA SER A 385 28.02 -1.81 -6.57
C SER A 385 27.87 -2.83 -5.43
N ILE A 386 28.56 -3.97 -5.54
CA ILE A 386 28.44 -5.09 -4.58
C ILE A 386 29.11 -4.84 -3.22
N GLY A 387 30.15 -4.00 -3.20
CA GLY A 387 31.06 -3.82 -2.05
C GLY A 387 30.34 -3.52 -0.73
N PRO A 388 29.45 -2.51 -0.69
CA PRO A 388 28.72 -2.15 0.53
C PRO A 388 27.91 -3.29 1.12
N TYR A 389 27.21 -4.08 0.28
CA TYR A 389 26.35 -5.17 0.74
C TYR A 389 27.15 -6.34 1.30
N THR A 390 28.31 -6.65 0.72
CA THR A 390 29.20 -7.71 1.26
C THR A 390 29.84 -7.37 2.60
N ALA A 391 29.84 -6.09 2.99
CA ALA A 391 30.32 -5.65 4.30
C ALA A 391 29.29 -5.85 5.42
N LEU A 392 28.03 -6.19 5.08
CA LEU A 392 26.94 -6.39 6.04
C LEU A 392 26.96 -7.83 6.58
N GLY A 393 27.63 -8.02 7.71
CA GLY A 393 27.88 -9.37 8.25
C GLY A 393 26.66 -10.19 8.67
N SER A 394 25.48 -9.58 8.82
CA SER A 394 24.22 -10.27 9.15
C SER A 394 23.31 -10.51 7.95
N LEU A 395 23.63 -9.92 6.79
CA LEU A 395 22.79 -10.01 5.60
C LEU A 395 22.79 -11.45 5.08
N LYS A 396 21.59 -11.99 4.89
CA LYS A 396 21.36 -13.33 4.33
C LYS A 396 20.76 -13.26 2.94
N THR A 397 19.92 -12.27 2.67
CA THR A 397 19.25 -12.11 1.37
C THR A 397 19.36 -10.67 0.90
N LEU A 398 19.82 -10.49 -0.33
CA LEU A 398 19.73 -9.22 -1.06
C LEU A 398 18.68 -9.37 -2.17
N GLU A 399 17.65 -8.53 -2.14
CA GLU A 399 16.55 -8.55 -3.09
C GLU A 399 16.56 -7.29 -3.96
N PHE A 400 16.37 -7.46 -5.25
CA PHE A 400 16.15 -6.39 -6.21
C PHE A 400 14.74 -6.50 -6.74
N VAL A 401 13.96 -5.43 -6.68
CA VAL A 401 12.58 -5.40 -7.18
C VAL A 401 12.48 -4.33 -8.25
N GLN A 402 12.17 -4.73 -9.47
CA GLN A 402 11.89 -3.83 -10.58
C GLN A 402 10.37 -3.81 -10.82
N ALA A 403 9.72 -2.67 -10.57
CA ALA A 403 8.32 -2.50 -10.93
C ALA A 403 8.17 -2.26 -12.43
N ALA A 404 7.21 -2.96 -13.04
CA ALA A 404 6.85 -2.77 -14.44
C ALA A 404 5.42 -3.28 -14.70
N SER A 405 4.71 -2.64 -15.62
CA SER A 405 3.45 -3.20 -16.12
C SER A 405 3.74 -4.34 -17.09
N LEU A 406 2.87 -5.35 -17.10
CA LEU A 406 2.95 -6.51 -17.99
C LEU A 406 2.85 -6.17 -19.48
N GLU A 407 2.46 -4.95 -19.84
CA GLU A 407 2.39 -4.43 -21.21
C GLU A 407 3.74 -3.86 -21.68
N THR A 408 4.66 -3.64 -20.74
CA THR A 408 5.90 -2.91 -20.99
C THR A 408 7.04 -3.80 -21.47
N HIS A 409 8.03 -3.20 -22.13
CA HIS A 409 9.22 -3.94 -22.54
C HIS A 409 10.02 -4.49 -21.35
N LEU A 410 10.01 -3.79 -20.20
CA LEU A 410 10.66 -4.21 -18.96
C LEU A 410 10.12 -5.54 -18.40
N ALA A 411 8.84 -5.84 -18.66
CA ALA A 411 8.22 -7.10 -18.26
C ALA A 411 8.41 -8.23 -19.31
N ARG A 412 9.08 -7.98 -20.45
CA ARG A 412 9.28 -9.01 -21.48
C ARG A 412 10.36 -10.01 -21.03
N PRO A 413 10.14 -11.32 -21.16
CA PRO A 413 11.16 -12.34 -20.86
C PRO A 413 12.45 -12.16 -21.65
N GLU A 414 12.36 -11.63 -22.87
CA GLU A 414 13.50 -11.27 -23.74
C GLU A 414 14.45 -10.28 -23.05
N HIS A 415 13.86 -9.26 -22.44
CA HIS A 415 14.55 -8.19 -21.74
C HIS A 415 15.08 -8.68 -20.39
N ILE A 416 14.20 -9.25 -19.57
CA ILE A 416 14.53 -9.78 -18.24
C ILE A 416 15.64 -10.84 -18.32
N CYS A 417 15.73 -11.61 -19.42
CA CYS A 417 16.75 -12.63 -19.62
C CYS A 417 17.72 -12.30 -20.77
N GLN A 418 17.99 -11.02 -21.05
CA GLN A 418 19.03 -10.60 -21.99
C GLN A 418 20.35 -11.29 -21.62
N GLU A 419 21.01 -11.89 -22.61
CA GLU A 419 22.06 -12.90 -22.37
C GLU A 419 23.24 -12.39 -21.56
N ASP A 420 23.78 -11.21 -21.90
CA ASP A 420 24.96 -10.64 -21.25
C ASP A 420 24.62 -10.14 -19.84
N ALA A 421 23.55 -9.36 -19.70
CA ALA A 421 23.06 -8.87 -18.42
C ALA A 421 22.67 -10.02 -17.47
N PHE A 422 22.11 -11.12 -17.97
CA PHE A 422 21.78 -12.28 -17.14
C PHE A 422 23.05 -13.01 -16.66
N ARG A 423 24.09 -13.09 -17.50
CA ARG A 423 25.40 -13.62 -17.10
C ARG A 423 26.05 -12.73 -16.04
N ASP A 424 26.02 -11.42 -16.22
CA ASP A 424 26.56 -10.46 -15.27
C ASP A 424 25.84 -10.51 -13.93
N ARG A 425 24.51 -10.63 -13.94
CA ARG A 425 23.70 -10.89 -12.74
C ARG A 425 24.05 -12.20 -12.07
N HIS A 426 24.34 -13.26 -12.84
CA HIS A 426 24.76 -14.53 -12.27
C HIS A 426 26.14 -14.45 -11.61
N VAL A 427 27.10 -13.77 -12.25
CA VAL A 427 28.42 -13.48 -11.68
C VAL A 427 28.29 -12.61 -10.42
N TYR A 428 27.38 -11.64 -10.41
CA TYR A 428 27.07 -10.82 -9.24
C TYR A 428 26.52 -11.68 -8.09
N GLY A 429 25.52 -12.52 -8.38
CA GLY A 429 24.96 -13.47 -7.43
C GLY A 429 25.99 -14.46 -6.88
N TYR A 430 26.94 -14.91 -7.70
CA TYR A 430 28.05 -15.78 -7.28
C TYR A 430 28.96 -15.09 -6.26
N LYS A 431 29.32 -13.83 -6.51
CA LYS A 431 30.15 -13.04 -5.57
C LYS A 431 29.46 -12.88 -4.21
N LEU A 432 28.14 -12.66 -4.19
CA LEU A 432 27.34 -12.62 -2.97
C LEU A 432 27.24 -13.99 -2.28
N PHE A 433 27.03 -15.06 -3.06
CA PHE A 433 26.97 -16.43 -2.55
C PHE A 433 28.26 -16.84 -1.83
N LYS A 434 29.42 -16.39 -2.31
CA LYS A 434 30.71 -16.60 -1.63
C LYS A 434 30.78 -15.96 -0.24
N GLN A 435 29.96 -14.96 0.03
CA GLN A 435 29.80 -14.32 1.34
C GLN A 435 28.62 -14.91 2.14
N GLY A 436 27.94 -15.95 1.62
CA GLY A 436 26.76 -16.54 2.26
C GLY A 436 25.48 -15.72 2.07
N ILE A 437 25.47 -14.76 1.14
CA ILE A 437 24.30 -13.93 0.82
C ILE A 437 23.59 -14.51 -0.41
N ASN A 438 22.30 -14.81 -0.29
CA ASN A 438 21.47 -15.17 -1.43
C ASN A 438 20.99 -13.92 -2.16
N MET A 439 21.16 -13.88 -3.48
CA MET A 439 20.63 -12.82 -4.33
C MET A 439 19.31 -13.26 -4.96
N LYS A 440 18.31 -12.39 -4.91
CA LYS A 440 17.04 -12.57 -5.62
C LYS A 440 16.67 -11.34 -6.43
N MET A 441 16.00 -11.55 -7.55
CA MET A 441 15.38 -10.50 -8.33
C MET A 441 13.92 -10.80 -8.54
N TYR A 442 13.11 -9.75 -8.42
CA TYR A 442 11.68 -9.80 -8.61
C TYR A 442 11.26 -8.77 -9.65
N LEU A 443 10.27 -9.17 -10.44
CA LEU A 443 9.41 -8.27 -11.20
C LEU A 443 8.20 -7.97 -10.32
N GLU A 444 8.00 -6.71 -9.93
CA GLU A 444 6.73 -6.27 -9.35
C GLU A 444 5.79 -5.93 -10.52
N ALA A 445 4.97 -6.91 -10.89
CA ALA A 445 4.14 -6.86 -12.07
C ALA A 445 2.79 -6.22 -11.77
N SER A 446 2.47 -5.12 -12.45
CA SER A 446 1.13 -4.55 -12.49
C SER A 446 0.42 -4.90 -13.80
N TRP A 447 -0.92 -5.04 -13.74
CA TRP A 447 -1.71 -5.28 -14.95
C TRP A 447 -1.68 -4.05 -15.85
N ARG A 448 -2.21 -2.95 -15.33
CA ARG A 448 -2.29 -1.65 -16.02
C ARG A 448 -1.40 -0.63 -15.34
N MET A 449 -0.79 0.21 -16.16
CA MET A 449 0.04 1.35 -15.77
C MET A 449 -0.71 2.43 -14.95
N GLY A 450 -2.05 2.44 -15.02
CA GLY A 450 -2.88 3.48 -14.40
C GLY A 450 -3.31 3.20 -12.95
N LEU A 451 -3.13 1.98 -12.46
CA LEU A 451 -3.42 1.65 -11.06
C LEU A 451 -2.26 2.09 -10.19
N MET A 452 -2.56 2.93 -9.22
CA MET A 452 -1.58 3.54 -8.34
C MET A 452 -2.01 3.24 -6.90
N PRO A 453 -1.05 2.98 -5.99
CA PRO A 453 -1.34 2.96 -4.56
C PRO A 453 -2.05 4.26 -4.13
N PRO A 454 -2.93 4.22 -3.11
CA PRO A 454 -3.43 3.00 -2.49
C PRO A 454 -4.35 2.22 -3.44
N TYR A 455 -4.11 0.91 -3.57
CA TYR A 455 -4.99 0.04 -4.36
C TYR A 455 -6.29 -0.22 -3.61
N LEU A 456 -7.40 0.19 -4.21
CA LEU A 456 -8.74 0.14 -3.64
C LEU A 456 -9.34 -1.26 -3.61
N HIS A 457 -10.53 -1.39 -3.06
CA HIS A 457 -11.26 -2.64 -3.00
C HIS A 457 -11.49 -3.19 -4.42
N LYS A 458 -11.13 -4.46 -4.62
CA LYS A 458 -11.11 -5.17 -5.92
C LYS A 458 -10.09 -4.64 -6.94
N GLU A 459 -9.42 -3.52 -6.69
CA GLU A 459 -8.29 -3.15 -7.55
C GLU A 459 -7.17 -4.17 -7.41
N GLN A 460 -6.55 -4.45 -8.55
CA GLN A 460 -5.49 -5.42 -8.59
C GLN A 460 -4.20 -4.83 -8.03
N LYS A 461 -3.68 -5.50 -7.00
CA LYS A 461 -2.38 -5.18 -6.42
C LYS A 461 -1.27 -5.78 -7.29
N PRO A 462 -0.12 -5.10 -7.41
CA PRO A 462 1.04 -5.67 -8.07
C PRO A 462 1.45 -6.99 -7.40
N GLU A 463 1.85 -7.95 -8.24
CA GLU A 463 2.34 -9.24 -7.76
C GLU A 463 3.86 -9.31 -7.95
N LEU A 464 4.57 -9.74 -6.90
CA LEU A 464 6.00 -10.00 -6.96
C LEU A 464 6.27 -11.37 -7.58
N ILE A 465 6.84 -11.40 -8.79
CA ILE A 465 7.30 -12.60 -9.46
C ILE A 465 8.82 -12.72 -9.28
N CYS A 466 9.30 -13.81 -8.67
CA CYS A 466 10.74 -14.07 -8.61
C CYS A 466 11.24 -14.53 -9.99
N VAL A 467 11.98 -13.67 -10.67
CA VAL A 467 12.53 -13.93 -12.02
C VAL A 467 13.95 -14.49 -11.97
N TYR A 468 14.65 -14.32 -10.85
CA TYR A 468 15.97 -14.90 -10.61
C TYR A 468 16.19 -15.17 -9.11
N ASP A 469 16.66 -16.37 -8.76
CA ASP A 469 17.08 -16.74 -7.40
C ASP A 469 18.39 -17.51 -7.47
N ALA A 470 19.47 -16.91 -6.96
CA ALA A 470 20.81 -17.47 -7.02
C ALA A 470 20.90 -18.85 -6.35
N ALA A 471 20.18 -19.09 -5.26
CA ALA A 471 20.17 -20.38 -4.59
C ALA A 471 19.47 -21.46 -5.43
N ARG A 472 18.41 -21.09 -6.14
CA ARG A 472 17.67 -22.00 -7.04
C ARG A 472 18.46 -22.29 -8.32
N VAL A 473 19.09 -21.27 -8.89
CA VAL A 473 19.93 -21.39 -10.08
C VAL A 473 21.16 -22.25 -9.75
N GLY A 474 21.79 -21.99 -8.61
CA GLY A 474 22.95 -22.72 -8.13
C GLY A 474 24.22 -22.47 -8.95
N PHE A 475 25.36 -22.78 -8.34
CA PHE A 475 26.70 -22.50 -8.88
C PHE A 475 27.51 -23.75 -9.17
N HIS A 476 26.93 -24.95 -9.17
CA HIS A 476 27.67 -26.20 -9.42
C HIS A 476 27.24 -26.80 -10.75
N ARG A 477 28.07 -26.64 -11.80
CA ARG A 477 27.71 -27.02 -13.18
C ARG A 477 28.90 -27.62 -13.93
N HIS A 478 28.64 -28.57 -14.83
CA HIS A 478 29.64 -29.05 -15.77
C HIS A 478 29.63 -28.18 -17.03
N LEU A 479 30.59 -27.26 -17.13
CA LEU A 479 30.90 -26.59 -18.40
C LEU A 479 31.57 -27.61 -19.32
N ARG A 480 30.78 -28.35 -20.09
CA ARG A 480 31.33 -29.01 -21.27
C ARG A 480 31.41 -27.94 -22.35
N GLU A 481 32.60 -27.69 -22.87
CA GLU A 481 32.77 -27.00 -24.14
C GLU A 481 31.94 -27.78 -25.16
N GLU A 482 30.90 -27.16 -25.70
CA GLU A 482 30.25 -27.66 -26.88
C GLU A 482 31.27 -27.54 -28.01
N GLU A 483 32.04 -28.62 -28.23
CA GLU A 483 32.67 -28.87 -29.52
C GLU A 483 31.54 -29.03 -30.54
N THR A 484 31.08 -27.87 -31.04
CA THR A 484 30.75 -27.60 -32.44
C THR A 484 30.50 -28.84 -33.30
N GLY A 485 29.25 -29.31 -33.33
CA GLY A 485 28.88 -30.37 -34.28
C GLY A 485 27.43 -30.84 -34.22
N LEU A 486 26.70 -30.57 -33.13
CA LEU A 486 25.27 -30.83 -33.10
C LEU A 486 24.53 -29.65 -33.74
N GLN A 487 24.27 -29.76 -35.04
CA GLN A 487 23.04 -29.21 -35.62
C GLN A 487 21.88 -29.80 -34.82
N VAL A 488 21.50 -29.13 -33.73
CA VAL A 488 20.27 -29.41 -33.03
C VAL A 488 19.18 -28.93 -33.98
N GLY A 489 18.69 -29.83 -34.82
CA GLY A 489 17.37 -29.69 -35.43
C GLY A 489 16.37 -29.71 -34.28
N LEU A 490 16.15 -28.54 -33.66
CA LEU A 490 14.97 -28.30 -32.85
C LEU A 490 13.80 -28.56 -33.80
N PRO A 491 12.91 -29.52 -33.51
CA PRO A 491 11.66 -29.59 -34.26
C PRO A 491 10.94 -28.28 -34.03
N ALA A 492 10.81 -27.49 -35.09
CA ALA A 492 9.84 -26.41 -35.16
C ALA A 492 8.47 -27.06 -35.00
N SER A 493 7.96 -27.07 -33.77
CA SER A 493 6.58 -27.46 -33.49
C SER A 493 6.16 -26.81 -32.18
N ASP A 494 5.72 -25.55 -32.29
CA ASP A 494 4.86 -24.89 -31.30
C ASP A 494 3.45 -25.53 -31.24
N GLU A 495 3.15 -26.54 -32.07
CA GLU A 495 1.86 -27.25 -32.07
C GLU A 495 1.57 -28.12 -30.83
N ILE A 496 2.48 -28.25 -29.86
CA ILE A 496 2.24 -29.05 -28.64
C ILE A 496 1.75 -28.19 -27.45
N LEU A 497 1.73 -26.85 -27.56
CA LEU A 497 1.34 -25.98 -26.43
C LEU A 497 -0.17 -25.76 -26.25
N HIS A 498 -1.03 -26.23 -27.17
CA HIS A 498 -2.49 -26.01 -27.07
C HIS A 498 -3.31 -27.17 -26.45
N ALA A 499 -2.72 -28.32 -26.11
CA ALA A 499 -3.51 -29.52 -25.74
C ALA A 499 -3.59 -29.87 -24.24
N GLU A 500 -2.86 -29.20 -23.34
CA GLU A 500 -2.79 -29.57 -21.90
C GLU A 500 -3.26 -28.46 -20.93
N LEU A 501 -4.17 -27.59 -21.36
CA LEU A 501 -4.76 -26.54 -20.50
C LEU A 501 -6.07 -26.95 -19.79
N LEU A 502 -6.42 -28.22 -19.79
CA LEU A 502 -7.58 -28.71 -19.04
C LEU A 502 -7.13 -29.68 -17.93
N ASP A 503 -7.20 -29.14 -16.71
CA ASP A 503 -7.20 -29.83 -15.42
C ASP A 503 -5.82 -30.19 -14.84
N GLU A 504 -5.17 -29.25 -14.12
CA GLU A 504 -4.25 -29.61 -13.05
C GLU A 504 -4.37 -28.72 -11.80
N THR A 505 -4.72 -29.39 -10.70
CA THR A 505 -4.32 -29.06 -9.32
C THR A 505 -2.80 -28.85 -9.21
N PRO A 506 -2.30 -28.03 -8.27
CA PRO A 506 -0.88 -27.64 -8.24
C PRO A 506 0.04 -28.83 -7.92
N THR A 507 0.78 -29.29 -8.93
CA THR A 507 1.85 -30.29 -8.84
C THR A 507 3.17 -29.61 -8.43
N SER A 508 3.56 -29.77 -7.16
CA SER A 508 4.85 -29.31 -6.62
C SER A 508 5.98 -30.37 -6.70
N GLU A 509 5.79 -31.46 -7.45
CA GLU A 509 6.64 -32.65 -7.30
C GLU A 509 7.72 -32.87 -8.39
N ILE A 510 7.85 -32.02 -9.42
CA ILE A 510 8.79 -32.30 -10.52
C ILE A 510 10.23 -31.73 -10.31
N ILE A 511 10.49 -30.92 -9.28
CA ILE A 511 11.84 -30.34 -9.02
C ILE A 511 12.49 -30.83 -7.70
N GLN A 512 11.92 -31.80 -6.99
CA GLN A 512 12.55 -32.37 -5.79
C GLN A 512 13.69 -33.38 -6.05
N ALA A 513 14.03 -33.67 -7.32
CA ALA A 513 15.07 -34.65 -7.64
C ALA A 513 16.53 -34.15 -7.46
N ALA A 514 16.76 -32.85 -7.24
CA ALA A 514 18.13 -32.30 -7.18
C ALA A 514 18.67 -32.00 -5.77
N HIS A 515 17.84 -31.91 -4.71
CA HIS A 515 18.29 -31.48 -3.38
C HIS A 515 17.61 -32.21 -2.20
N ALA A 516 17.56 -33.54 -2.23
CA ALA A 516 17.26 -34.31 -1.02
C ALA A 516 18.46 -34.26 -0.05
N ILE A 517 18.32 -33.52 1.07
CA ILE A 517 19.18 -33.66 2.24
C ILE A 517 18.78 -34.98 2.93
N PRO A 518 19.66 -36.00 3.03
CA PRO A 518 19.28 -37.27 3.65
C PRO A 518 19.15 -37.10 5.16
N SER A 519 17.93 -37.33 5.67
CA SER A 519 17.67 -37.48 7.09
C SER A 519 18.18 -38.84 7.59
N ASN A 520 18.97 -38.82 8.66
CA ASN A 520 19.54 -40.00 9.29
C ASN A 520 18.44 -40.80 10.01
N SER A 521 18.09 -41.96 9.46
CA SER A 521 17.42 -43.05 10.19
C SER A 521 18.37 -44.26 10.25
N PRO A 522 18.67 -44.82 11.44
CA PRO A 522 19.41 -46.05 11.56
C PRO A 522 18.47 -47.27 11.53
N ASP A 523 19.06 -48.41 11.16
CA ASP A 523 18.50 -49.77 11.23
C ASP A 523 17.69 -50.28 10.04
N THR A 524 18.39 -50.87 9.06
CA THR A 524 18.32 -52.34 8.87
C THR A 524 19.49 -52.88 8.05
N LYS A 525 19.98 -54.05 8.48
CA LYS A 525 21.19 -54.73 8.03
C LYS A 525 20.91 -55.73 6.90
N LYS A 526 21.98 -55.92 6.10
CA LYS A 526 22.48 -57.15 5.45
C LYS A 526 21.87 -57.56 4.09
N GLY A 527 22.74 -57.47 3.07
CA GLY A 527 22.94 -58.56 2.13
C GLY A 527 22.93 -58.19 0.65
N ALA A 528 23.96 -57.49 0.15
CA ALA A 528 24.32 -57.46 -1.28
C ALA A 528 25.73 -56.88 -1.46
N ASP A 529 26.74 -57.59 -0.96
CA ASP A 529 28.14 -57.26 -1.21
C ASP A 529 28.52 -57.69 -2.63
N GLY A 530 28.71 -56.70 -3.52
CA GLY A 530 29.48 -56.90 -4.76
C GLY A 530 28.87 -56.31 -6.02
N GLN A 531 28.81 -54.97 -6.11
CA GLN A 531 28.94 -54.17 -7.36
C GLN A 531 28.65 -52.65 -7.19
N ALA A 532 28.39 -52.15 -5.97
CA ALA A 532 28.20 -50.72 -5.71
C ALA A 532 29.49 -49.96 -5.31
N ALA A 533 30.63 -50.33 -5.90
CA ALA A 533 31.88 -49.61 -5.71
C ALA A 533 32.07 -48.58 -6.84
N GLN A 534 31.84 -47.31 -6.50
CA GLN A 534 32.47 -46.14 -7.12
C GLN A 534 31.93 -45.63 -8.46
N ALA A 535 30.63 -45.36 -8.54
CA ALA A 535 30.21 -44.10 -9.17
C ALA A 535 30.04 -43.06 -8.05
N LYS A 536 31.15 -42.61 -7.44
CA LYS A 536 31.14 -41.32 -6.73
C LYS A 536 30.90 -40.29 -7.83
N GLN A 537 29.64 -39.96 -8.10
CA GLN A 537 29.28 -38.84 -8.95
C GLN A 537 30.03 -37.64 -8.37
N LYS A 538 31.09 -37.22 -9.06
CA LYS A 538 31.83 -36.03 -8.67
C LYS A 538 30.83 -34.91 -8.73
N GLN A 539 30.61 -34.22 -7.60
CA GLN A 539 29.78 -33.03 -7.62
C GLN A 539 30.31 -32.11 -8.74
N PRO A 540 29.42 -31.54 -9.56
CA PRO A 540 29.84 -30.65 -10.62
C PRO A 540 30.69 -29.51 -10.04
N PRO A 541 31.73 -29.04 -10.77
CA PRO A 541 32.59 -27.99 -10.26
C PRO A 541 31.79 -26.71 -10.02
N GLU A 542 32.22 -25.96 -9.01
CA GLU A 542 31.64 -24.65 -8.73
C GLU A 542 32.08 -23.63 -9.81
N THR A 543 31.14 -22.89 -10.38
CA THR A 543 31.36 -21.92 -11.47
C THR A 543 30.33 -20.79 -11.41
N ASP A 544 30.76 -19.61 -11.86
CA ASP A 544 29.95 -18.42 -12.07
C ASP A 544 29.48 -18.26 -13.52
N GLN A 545 29.72 -19.26 -14.36
CA GLN A 545 29.37 -19.23 -15.77
C GLN A 545 28.04 -19.96 -16.02
N LEU A 546 27.18 -19.33 -16.81
CA LEU A 546 25.98 -19.96 -17.37
C LEU A 546 26.23 -20.42 -18.81
N ARG A 547 25.54 -21.45 -19.27
CA ARG A 547 25.50 -21.79 -20.71
C ARG A 547 24.31 -21.11 -21.36
N LYS A 548 24.35 -20.93 -22.68
CA LYS A 548 23.22 -20.38 -23.45
C LYS A 548 21.93 -21.19 -23.23
N LEU A 549 22.05 -22.52 -23.18
CA LEU A 549 20.93 -23.41 -22.85
C LEU A 549 20.33 -23.17 -21.45
N ASP A 550 21.17 -22.83 -20.46
CA ASP A 550 20.69 -22.53 -19.12
C ASP A 550 19.86 -21.23 -19.14
N ILE A 551 20.32 -20.21 -19.87
CA ILE A 551 19.62 -18.92 -20.05
C ILE A 551 18.29 -19.12 -20.78
N ILE A 552 18.28 -19.91 -21.87
CA ILE A 552 17.04 -20.24 -22.61
C ILE A 552 16.03 -20.94 -21.68
N ALA A 553 16.48 -21.89 -20.85
CA ALA A 553 15.62 -22.58 -19.90
C ALA A 553 15.00 -21.60 -18.88
N PHE A 554 15.80 -20.68 -18.33
CA PHE A 554 15.31 -19.64 -17.42
C PHE A 554 14.34 -18.68 -18.10
N LYS A 555 14.66 -18.22 -19.31
CA LYS A 555 13.77 -17.38 -20.12
C LYS A 555 12.40 -18.02 -20.31
N ASN A 556 12.35 -19.31 -20.60
CA ASN A 556 11.09 -20.06 -20.73
C ASN A 556 10.34 -20.21 -19.39
N GLU A 557 11.04 -20.31 -18.26
CA GLU A 557 10.43 -20.32 -16.94
C GLU A 557 9.81 -18.96 -16.58
N VAL A 558 10.56 -17.88 -16.81
CA VAL A 558 10.09 -16.50 -16.61
C VAL A 558 8.88 -16.24 -17.50
N ARG A 559 8.94 -16.60 -18.79
CA ARG A 559 7.81 -16.48 -19.73
C ARG A 559 6.56 -17.18 -19.21
N ARG A 560 6.66 -18.43 -18.78
CA ARG A 560 5.52 -19.17 -18.21
C ARG A 560 4.96 -18.51 -16.95
N SER A 561 5.82 -17.98 -16.09
CA SER A 561 5.40 -17.30 -14.86
C SER A 561 4.64 -16.01 -15.16
N ILE A 562 5.13 -15.22 -16.13
CA ILE A 562 4.50 -13.98 -16.57
C ILE A 562 3.19 -14.25 -17.31
N LEU A 563 3.14 -15.24 -18.22
CA LEU A 563 1.89 -15.64 -18.90
C LEU A 563 0.85 -16.16 -17.89
N SER A 564 1.27 -16.98 -16.92
CA SER A 564 0.39 -17.44 -15.85
C SER A 564 -0.19 -16.27 -15.05
N LEU A 565 0.64 -15.28 -14.69
CA LEU A 565 0.16 -14.06 -14.04
C LEU A 565 -0.82 -13.32 -14.95
N ARG A 566 -0.45 -13.03 -16.20
CA ARG A 566 -1.30 -12.35 -17.19
C ARG A 566 -2.69 -12.99 -17.29
N HIS A 567 -2.79 -14.32 -17.38
CA HIS A 567 -4.06 -15.02 -17.39
C HIS A 567 -4.84 -14.96 -16.07
N ARG A 568 -4.18 -14.84 -14.90
CA ARG A 568 -4.87 -14.60 -13.63
C ARG A 568 -5.40 -13.17 -13.56
N MET A 569 -4.58 -12.18 -13.93
CA MET A 569 -4.94 -10.77 -13.93
C MET A 569 -6.10 -10.49 -14.91
N ALA A 570 -6.05 -11.05 -16.12
CA ALA A 570 -7.12 -10.91 -17.10
C ALA A 570 -8.47 -11.45 -16.61
N ARG A 571 -8.47 -12.60 -15.90
CA ARG A 571 -9.70 -13.16 -15.31
C ARG A 571 -10.30 -12.27 -14.22
N MET A 572 -9.46 -11.63 -13.41
CA MET A 572 -9.95 -10.69 -12.39
C MET A 572 -10.53 -9.41 -13.02
N ALA A 573 -10.00 -8.99 -14.17
CA ALA A 573 -10.49 -7.81 -14.88
C ALA A 573 -11.85 -8.06 -15.56
N ASP A 574 -12.15 -9.29 -15.94
CA ASP A 574 -13.46 -9.69 -16.53
C ASP A 574 -14.56 -9.75 -15.46
N ASP A 575 -14.21 -10.10 -14.22
CA ASP A 575 -15.15 -10.13 -13.08
C ASP A 575 -15.49 -8.72 -12.53
N SER A 576 -14.74 -7.69 -12.91
CA SER A 576 -15.10 -6.30 -12.60
C SER A 576 -16.07 -5.80 -13.66
N ASP A 577 -17.36 -5.67 -13.32
CA ASP A 577 -18.46 -5.12 -14.14
C ASP A 577 -18.24 -3.65 -14.60
N ASP A 578 -17.00 -3.15 -14.59
CA ASP A 578 -16.63 -1.78 -14.90
C ASP A 578 -16.45 -1.60 -16.42
N GLU A 579 -17.54 -1.85 -17.18
CA GLU A 579 -17.63 -1.68 -18.64
C GLU A 579 -17.33 -0.23 -19.11
N LEU A 580 -17.21 0.74 -18.19
CA LEU A 580 -17.13 2.17 -18.52
C LEU A 580 -15.70 2.74 -18.63
N MET A 581 -14.67 1.95 -18.37
CA MET A 581 -13.27 2.41 -18.39
C MET A 581 -12.35 1.52 -19.24
N THR A 582 -12.81 1.08 -20.41
CA THR A 582 -11.90 0.60 -21.46
C THR A 582 -11.53 1.79 -22.37
N PRO A 583 -10.35 2.42 -22.21
CA PRO A 583 -9.77 3.11 -23.35
C PRO A 583 -9.64 2.08 -24.49
N ASN A 584 -9.80 2.51 -25.74
CA ASN A 584 -9.45 1.73 -26.92
C ASN A 584 -7.94 1.42 -26.90
N VAL A 585 -7.51 0.51 -26.03
CA VAL A 585 -6.19 -0.10 -26.07
C VAL A 585 -6.30 -1.17 -27.13
N ILE A 586 -5.61 -0.96 -28.24
CA ILE A 586 -5.43 -1.96 -29.30
C ILE A 586 -4.74 -3.14 -28.62
N PHE A 587 -5.51 -4.15 -28.24
CA PHE A 587 -4.96 -5.45 -27.89
C PHE A 587 -4.16 -5.89 -29.11
N PHE A 588 -2.83 -5.98 -28.98
CA PHE A 588 -2.04 -6.74 -29.93
C PHE A 588 -2.67 -8.14 -29.95
N SER A 589 -3.30 -8.50 -31.07
CA SER A 589 -3.78 -9.86 -31.26
C SER A 589 -2.58 -10.79 -31.11
N ASP A 590 -2.76 -11.94 -30.47
CA ASP A 590 -1.69 -12.94 -30.32
C ASP A 590 -1.07 -13.36 -31.67
N ASP A 591 -1.75 -13.06 -32.80
CA ASP A 591 -1.26 -13.24 -34.17
C ASP A 591 -0.12 -12.29 -34.58
N ASP A 592 0.08 -11.14 -33.91
CA ASP A 592 1.19 -10.21 -34.22
C ASP A 592 2.50 -10.57 -33.48
N LEU A 593 2.52 -11.65 -32.70
CA LEU A 593 3.75 -12.18 -32.09
C LEU A 593 4.45 -13.23 -32.95
N GLU A 594 3.93 -13.52 -34.15
CA GLU A 594 4.61 -14.31 -35.16
C GLU A 594 5.49 -13.41 -36.06
N LEU A 595 6.81 -13.64 -35.99
CA LEU A 595 7.81 -13.34 -37.04
C LEU A 595 8.27 -11.87 -37.22
N TYR A 596 9.16 -11.41 -36.33
CA TYR A 596 10.37 -10.70 -36.76
C TYR A 596 11.56 -11.64 -36.59
N PHE A 597 11.72 -12.58 -37.52
CA PHE A 597 13.02 -13.13 -37.82
C PHE A 597 13.59 -12.31 -38.97
N ASP A 598 14.69 -11.63 -38.70
CA ASP A 598 15.51 -10.96 -39.72
C ASP A 598 15.92 -11.98 -40.79
N GLU A 599 15.23 -11.96 -41.93
CA GLU A 599 15.78 -12.45 -43.19
C GLU A 599 16.57 -11.31 -43.82
N ASP A 600 17.84 -11.19 -43.41
CA ASP A 600 18.85 -10.61 -44.29
C ASP A 600 19.11 -11.61 -45.44
N ASP A 601 19.26 -11.03 -46.63
CA ASP A 601 19.69 -11.61 -47.93
C ASP A 601 18.61 -12.28 -48.81
N ASP A 602 18.11 -11.56 -49.82
CA ASP A 602 18.49 -11.84 -51.22
C ASP A 602 17.87 -10.83 -52.22
N ASP A 603 18.73 -10.36 -53.14
CA ASP A 603 18.43 -9.53 -54.30
C ASP A 603 17.30 -10.13 -55.18
N MET A 604 16.30 -9.32 -55.56
CA MET A 604 15.66 -9.39 -56.89
C MET A 604 15.09 -8.03 -57.31
N ASP A 605 15.77 -7.42 -58.28
CA ASP A 605 15.16 -6.56 -59.30
C ASP A 605 14.12 -7.36 -60.10
N ASP A 606 13.01 -6.71 -60.47
CA ASP A 606 12.13 -6.93 -61.64
C ASP A 606 10.70 -6.48 -61.26
N ASP A 607 10.30 -5.27 -61.65
CA ASP A 607 9.58 -4.95 -62.89
C ASP A 607 8.06 -5.21 -62.78
N ASP A 608 7.32 -4.11 -62.96
CA ASP A 608 5.99 -3.98 -63.56
C ASP A 608 5.10 -5.23 -63.64
N ASP A 609 3.93 -5.19 -63.01
CA ASP A 609 2.70 -5.51 -63.74
C ASP A 609 1.44 -4.96 -63.03
N GLU A 610 0.88 -3.94 -63.66
CA GLU A 610 -0.52 -3.55 -63.51
C GLU A 610 -1.43 -4.73 -63.91
N THR A 611 -2.37 -5.11 -63.05
CA THR A 611 -3.59 -5.77 -63.52
C THR A 611 -4.81 -5.26 -62.76
N GLU A 612 -5.43 -4.23 -63.34
CA GLU A 612 -6.88 -4.02 -63.23
C GLU A 612 -7.61 -5.26 -63.76
N PHE A 613 -8.51 -5.83 -62.97
CA PHE A 613 -9.57 -6.69 -63.51
C PHE A 613 -10.91 -6.33 -62.86
N PHE A 614 -11.79 -5.82 -63.72
CA PHE A 614 -13.21 -5.57 -63.51
C PHE A 614 -13.99 -6.86 -63.18
N ASP A 615 -14.87 -6.78 -62.16
CA ASP A 615 -16.33 -7.08 -62.10
C ASP A 615 -16.93 -8.26 -62.91
N PRO A 616 -18.17 -8.73 -62.61
CA PRO A 616 -19.06 -8.60 -61.45
C PRO A 616 -19.75 -9.97 -61.13
N ASP A 617 -20.90 -9.94 -60.44
CA ASP A 617 -21.92 -11.00 -60.28
C ASP A 617 -21.94 -11.73 -58.93
N MET A 618 -22.78 -11.23 -58.01
CA MET A 618 -23.63 -12.15 -57.25
C MET A 618 -24.92 -11.47 -56.80
N ASP A 619 -25.98 -11.73 -57.57
CA ASP A 619 -27.36 -11.38 -57.29
C ASP A 619 -27.91 -12.12 -56.06
N ALA A 620 -28.55 -11.33 -55.20
CA ALA A 620 -29.93 -11.41 -54.72
C ALA A 620 -30.58 -12.76 -54.26
N GLU A 621 -31.22 -12.60 -53.09
CA GLU A 621 -32.41 -13.29 -52.52
C GLU A 621 -32.22 -14.59 -51.71
N GLU A 622 -32.44 -14.51 -50.39
CA GLU A 622 -33.72 -14.93 -49.77
C GLU A 622 -33.83 -14.56 -48.26
N LEU A 623 -34.96 -13.90 -47.92
CA LEU A 623 -35.84 -14.08 -46.73
C LEU A 623 -35.25 -13.95 -45.30
N TYR A 624 -35.77 -13.16 -44.35
CA TYR A 624 -37.14 -12.77 -43.92
C TYR A 624 -37.04 -11.35 -43.28
N GLY A 625 -38.03 -10.45 -43.23
CA GLY A 625 -39.49 -10.59 -43.29
C GLY A 625 -40.13 -10.14 -41.96
N LEU A 626 -40.14 -8.83 -41.65
CA LEU A 626 -41.04 -8.22 -40.66
C LEU A 626 -41.47 -6.82 -41.11
N GLU A 627 -42.67 -6.74 -41.67
CA GLU A 627 -43.42 -5.50 -41.91
C GLU A 627 -44.00 -4.99 -40.58
N LEU A 628 -43.73 -3.73 -40.24
CA LEU A 628 -44.51 -2.95 -39.29
C LEU A 628 -45.36 -1.94 -40.07
N THR A 629 -46.65 -1.88 -39.75
CA THR A 629 -47.66 -1.07 -40.42
C THR A 629 -47.59 0.41 -40.01
N PRO A 630 -47.94 1.34 -40.91
CA PRO A 630 -47.89 2.78 -40.65
C PRO A 630 -49.22 3.26 -40.04
N ASP A 631 -49.38 3.15 -38.73
CA ASP A 631 -50.52 3.76 -38.01
C ASP A 631 -50.19 4.23 -36.57
N ASP A 632 -48.91 4.21 -36.15
CA ASP A 632 -48.51 4.60 -34.78
C ASP A 632 -47.54 5.81 -34.72
N MET A 633 -47.58 6.72 -35.70
CA MET A 633 -46.79 7.97 -35.65
C MET A 633 -47.67 9.22 -35.67
N ASP A 634 -48.49 9.41 -34.65
CA ASP A 634 -49.04 10.72 -34.30
C ASP A 634 -49.31 10.73 -32.79
N ASP A 635 -48.32 11.20 -32.01
CA ASP A 635 -48.49 11.91 -30.72
C ASP A 635 -47.12 12.02 -30.02
N LEU A 636 -46.29 12.96 -30.47
CA LEU A 636 -45.25 13.56 -29.61
C LEU A 636 -45.20 15.05 -29.90
N GLU A 637 -46.00 15.78 -29.11
CA GLU A 637 -45.96 17.22 -29.01
C GLU A 637 -44.57 17.71 -28.59
N THR A 638 -44.12 18.72 -29.34
CA THR A 638 -43.08 19.70 -29.10
C THR A 638 -42.82 20.04 -27.61
N HIS A 639 -41.63 19.71 -27.12
CA HIS A 639 -40.93 20.53 -26.14
C HIS A 639 -39.72 21.18 -26.81
N GLY A 640 -39.78 22.51 -26.93
CA GLY A 640 -38.69 23.33 -27.44
C GLY A 640 -37.50 23.26 -26.51
N LEU A 641 -36.35 22.90 -27.08
CA LEU A 641 -35.05 23.14 -26.50
C LEU A 641 -34.43 24.27 -27.31
N ASP A 642 -34.16 25.38 -26.62
CA ASP A 642 -33.37 26.50 -27.12
C ASP A 642 -31.94 25.99 -27.37
N GLU A 643 -31.57 25.96 -28.64
CA GLU A 643 -30.16 26.05 -29.07
C GLU A 643 -29.71 27.49 -28.79
N ASP A 644 -28.65 27.65 -27.98
CA ASP A 644 -27.67 28.75 -27.97
C ASP A 644 -27.06 28.91 -26.56
N LEU A 645 -26.17 27.98 -26.19
CA LEU A 645 -25.18 28.21 -25.14
C LEU A 645 -23.80 28.25 -25.80
N GLU A 646 -23.49 29.39 -26.42
CA GLU A 646 -22.10 29.78 -26.68
C GLU A 646 -21.41 29.99 -25.33
N ILE A 647 -20.52 29.08 -24.98
CA ILE A 647 -19.61 29.24 -23.84
C ILE A 647 -18.62 30.34 -24.23
N ASP A 648 -18.70 31.47 -23.53
CA ASP A 648 -17.76 32.58 -23.67
C ASP A 648 -16.39 32.17 -23.09
N VAL A 649 -15.54 31.65 -23.97
CA VAL A 649 -14.18 31.19 -23.66
C VAL A 649 -13.33 32.34 -23.09
N ASP A 650 -13.62 33.60 -23.44
CA ASP A 650 -12.91 34.76 -22.92
C ASP A 650 -13.29 35.04 -21.47
N ALA A 651 -14.54 34.78 -21.05
CA ALA A 651 -14.95 34.88 -19.66
C ALA A 651 -14.27 33.83 -18.76
N VAL A 652 -14.07 32.62 -19.27
CA VAL A 652 -13.35 31.54 -18.55
C VAL A 652 -11.86 31.84 -18.44
N LEU A 653 -11.23 32.32 -19.52
CA LEU A 653 -9.83 32.77 -19.51
C LEU A 653 -9.62 33.98 -18.58
N HIS A 654 -10.57 34.92 -18.53
CA HIS A 654 -10.48 36.07 -17.65
C HIS A 654 -10.61 35.69 -16.17
N ALA A 655 -11.47 34.73 -15.84
CA ALA A 655 -11.58 34.20 -14.48
C ALA A 655 -10.28 33.51 -14.02
N ALA A 656 -9.67 32.69 -14.89
CA ALA A 656 -8.38 32.04 -14.61
C ALA A 656 -7.24 33.06 -14.43
N HIS A 657 -7.24 34.15 -15.21
CA HIS A 657 -6.24 35.20 -15.09
C HIS A 657 -6.38 36.00 -13.78
N MET A 658 -7.62 36.24 -13.32
CA MET A 658 -7.86 36.88 -12.02
C MET A 658 -7.43 36.00 -10.84
N GLU A 659 -7.61 34.68 -10.91
CA GLU A 659 -7.14 33.77 -9.86
C GLU A 659 -5.61 33.72 -9.80
N LEU A 660 -4.93 33.74 -10.95
CA LEU A 660 -3.46 33.85 -11.03
C LEU A 660 -2.95 35.18 -10.45
N GLU A 661 -3.61 36.30 -10.74
CA GLU A 661 -3.25 37.60 -10.16
C GLU A 661 -3.51 37.66 -8.65
N GLN A 662 -4.60 37.06 -8.15
CA GLN A 662 -4.85 36.95 -6.71
C GLN A 662 -3.81 36.08 -6.01
N GLY A 663 -3.40 34.97 -6.61
CA GLY A 663 -2.31 34.13 -6.10
C GLY A 663 -0.96 34.85 -6.06
N MET A 664 -0.63 35.60 -7.11
CA MET A 664 0.60 36.41 -7.17
C MET A 664 0.61 37.54 -6.15
N ASN A 665 -0.52 38.22 -5.92
CA ASN A 665 -0.64 39.23 -4.88
C ASN A 665 -0.52 38.65 -3.47
N TYR A 666 -1.05 37.43 -3.25
CA TYR A 666 -0.90 36.72 -1.97
C TYR A 666 0.57 36.36 -1.69
N LEU A 667 1.34 35.97 -2.72
CA LEU A 667 2.77 35.69 -2.61
C LEU A 667 3.61 36.97 -2.37
N HIS A 668 3.18 38.10 -2.94
CA HIS A 668 3.80 39.40 -2.71
C HIS A 668 3.54 39.91 -1.27
N ASP A 669 2.31 39.79 -0.77
CA ASP A 669 1.94 40.18 0.60
C ASP A 669 2.54 39.25 1.66
N ALA A 670 2.81 37.98 1.31
CA ALA A 670 3.53 37.03 2.16
C ALA A 670 5.05 37.26 2.22
N GLY A 671 5.60 38.23 1.48
CA GLY A 671 7.03 38.57 1.50
C GLY A 671 7.95 37.50 0.90
N LEU A 672 7.42 36.60 0.07
CA LEU A 672 8.16 35.45 -0.49
C LEU A 672 8.93 35.77 -1.79
N LEU A 673 8.74 36.95 -2.36
CA LEU A 673 9.47 37.44 -3.53
C LEU A 673 10.41 38.59 -3.15
N GLN A 674 11.53 38.26 -2.50
CA GLN A 674 12.61 39.23 -2.28
C GLN A 674 13.98 38.60 -2.55
N TYR A 675 14.25 38.36 -3.84
CA TYR A 675 15.61 38.26 -4.37
C TYR A 675 15.71 39.05 -5.67
N GLY A 676 16.56 40.08 -5.63
CA GLY A 676 16.72 41.09 -6.66
C GLY A 676 17.55 40.66 -7.85
N LEU A 677 17.23 41.26 -8.99
CA LEU A 677 18.08 41.34 -10.18
C LEU A 677 18.60 42.76 -10.28
N ASP A 678 19.73 43.04 -9.62
CA ASP A 678 20.54 44.21 -9.94
C ASP A 678 21.49 43.82 -11.08
N HIS A 679 21.07 44.14 -12.30
CA HIS A 679 21.95 44.19 -13.47
C HIS A 679 22.46 45.63 -13.59
N ASP A 680 23.70 45.86 -13.19
CA ASP A 680 24.40 47.11 -13.49
C ASP A 680 25.58 46.85 -14.42
N SER A 681 25.57 47.59 -15.52
CA SER A 681 26.54 47.58 -16.60
C SER A 681 27.69 48.55 -16.31
N SER A 682 28.94 48.13 -16.45
CA SER A 682 30.01 49.01 -16.98
C SER A 682 31.30 48.26 -17.28
N ASP A 683 31.80 48.50 -18.49
CA ASP A 683 33.16 48.24 -18.95
C ASP A 683 34.21 49.01 -18.14
N GLN A 684 35.38 48.42 -17.88
CA GLN A 684 36.71 48.97 -18.26
C GLN A 684 37.90 48.14 -17.73
N GLU A 685 38.73 47.70 -18.67
CA GLU A 685 40.20 47.78 -18.74
C GLU A 685 41.12 47.58 -17.50
N LEU A 686 42.10 46.68 -17.73
CA LEU A 686 43.56 46.83 -17.52
C LEU A 686 44.23 46.52 -16.15
N LEU A 687 45.23 45.63 -16.29
CA LEU A 687 46.53 45.50 -15.58
C LEU A 687 46.62 44.67 -14.29
N ASP A 688 47.16 43.45 -14.46
CA ASP A 688 48.53 43.03 -14.11
C ASP A 688 49.13 43.42 -12.74
N VAL A 689 50.03 42.54 -12.26
CA VAL A 689 51.05 42.71 -11.19
C VAL A 689 50.74 42.07 -9.80
N THR A 690 51.29 40.85 -9.67
CA THR A 690 52.14 40.29 -8.58
C THR A 690 52.00 40.75 -7.12
N GLY A 691 52.09 39.78 -6.19
CA GLY A 691 52.97 39.92 -5.01
C GLY A 691 52.41 39.47 -3.67
N ASP A 692 52.96 38.35 -3.17
CA ASP A 692 53.53 38.13 -1.83
C ASP A 692 52.71 38.46 -0.54
N ILE A 693 52.28 37.38 0.15
CA ILE A 693 52.67 36.91 1.51
C ILE A 693 53.66 37.83 2.30
N PRO A 694 53.72 37.92 3.67
CA PRO A 694 53.08 37.15 4.77
C PRO A 694 52.60 38.00 6.01
N ASP A 695 52.11 37.27 7.01
CA ASP A 695 52.64 37.19 8.39
C ASP A 695 51.88 37.77 9.58
N GLU A 696 51.68 36.86 10.52
CA GLU A 696 51.78 36.93 11.99
C GLU A 696 51.49 38.23 12.74
N GLY A 697 50.70 38.08 13.82
CA GLY A 697 50.60 39.09 14.85
C GLY A 697 49.67 38.72 16.00
N ASP A 698 50.16 37.84 16.88
CA ASP A 698 49.68 37.69 18.27
C ASP A 698 49.54 39.04 19.00
N ARG A 699 48.50 39.15 19.86
CA ARG A 699 48.55 39.69 21.25
C ARG A 699 47.14 39.96 21.79
N GLU A 700 46.73 39.26 22.84
CA GLU A 700 46.85 39.62 24.27
C GLU A 700 45.85 40.69 24.73
N GLU A 701 44.94 40.20 25.59
CA GLU A 701 44.48 40.76 26.88
C GLU A 701 44.22 42.27 27.03
N GLY A 702 43.00 42.57 27.48
CA GLY A 702 42.64 43.87 28.04
C GLY A 702 41.26 43.87 28.70
N LEU A 703 41.25 43.66 30.01
CA LEU A 703 40.16 43.94 30.95
C LEU A 703 39.66 45.40 30.84
N GLU A 704 38.37 45.65 31.08
CA GLU A 704 37.92 46.56 32.18
C GLU A 704 36.39 46.69 32.24
N GLU A 705 35.92 46.80 33.48
CA GLU A 705 34.56 47.05 33.94
C GLU A 705 34.03 48.44 33.53
N ALA A 706 32.70 48.55 33.36
CA ALA A 706 31.93 49.69 33.87
C ALA A 706 30.44 49.35 33.92
N ALA A 707 29.85 49.55 35.09
CA ALA A 707 28.41 49.64 35.32
C ALA A 707 27.85 50.91 34.66
N ASP A 708 26.56 50.92 34.36
CA ASP A 708 25.66 51.97 34.86
C ASP A 708 24.18 51.63 34.58
N ASP A 709 23.37 52.15 35.49
CA ASP A 709 21.94 52.07 35.72
C ASP A 709 21.05 52.39 34.50
N GLU A 710 19.84 51.81 34.47
CA GLU A 710 18.60 52.61 34.40
C GLU A 710 17.34 51.77 34.71
N GLU A 711 16.66 52.14 35.79
CA GLU A 711 15.27 51.79 36.10
C GLU A 711 14.33 52.57 35.17
N VAL A 712 13.29 51.93 34.62
CA VAL A 712 12.04 52.63 34.27
C VAL A 712 10.83 51.77 34.66
N ASP A 713 10.14 52.30 35.66
CA ASP A 713 8.80 52.00 36.13
C ASP A 713 7.75 52.58 35.16
N THR A 714 6.70 51.84 34.81
CA THR A 714 5.40 52.43 34.45
C THR A 714 4.26 51.45 34.75
N SER A 715 3.58 51.74 35.85
CA SER A 715 2.20 51.38 36.17
C SER A 715 1.19 51.94 35.15
N GLY A 716 0.11 51.20 34.89
CA GLY A 716 -1.08 51.69 34.18
C GLY A 716 -2.33 50.88 34.55
N ASP A 717 -3.19 51.50 35.36
CA ASP A 717 -4.52 51.08 35.81
C ASP A 717 -5.58 51.01 34.68
N GLU A 718 -6.63 50.19 34.90
CA GLU A 718 -8.08 50.37 34.59
C GLU A 718 -8.76 48.96 34.72
N VAL A 719 -9.53 48.54 35.73
CA VAL A 719 -10.77 48.97 36.45
C VAL A 719 -12.11 48.66 35.71
N TYR A 720 -12.98 47.91 36.45
CA TYR A 720 -14.43 47.58 36.32
C TYR A 720 -14.85 46.40 35.40
N ALA A 721 -15.74 45.46 35.76
CA ALA A 721 -16.81 45.45 36.77
C ALA A 721 -17.22 44.04 37.28
N ASP A 722 -17.58 44.01 38.56
CA ASP A 722 -18.62 43.30 39.31
C ASP A 722 -19.45 42.15 38.68
N ALA A 723 -19.51 41.03 39.43
CA ALA A 723 -20.75 40.30 39.68
C ALA A 723 -20.66 39.54 41.02
N GLU A 724 -21.43 40.00 42.01
CA GLU A 724 -21.71 39.35 43.29
C GLU A 724 -22.57 38.10 43.11
N VAL A 725 -22.25 36.99 43.79
CA VAL A 725 -23.23 36.06 44.38
C VAL A 725 -22.65 35.48 45.68
N ASP A 726 -23.25 35.87 46.81
CA ASP A 726 -23.12 35.24 48.12
C ASP A 726 -23.86 33.89 48.18
N HIS A 727 -23.29 32.87 48.83
CA HIS A 727 -23.83 32.30 50.08
C HIS A 727 -23.00 31.12 50.61
N HIS A 728 -22.70 31.21 51.91
CA HIS A 728 -22.50 30.17 52.95
C HIS A 728 -22.17 28.74 52.50
N GLY A 729 -21.05 28.11 52.89
CA GLY A 729 -20.41 28.08 54.20
C GLY A 729 -20.59 26.67 54.78
N ASP A 730 -19.51 25.92 55.02
CA ASP A 730 -19.31 25.22 56.30
C ASP A 730 -17.90 24.62 56.37
N THR A 731 -17.30 24.83 57.53
CA THR A 731 -16.03 24.30 58.02
C THR A 731 -16.27 22.95 58.69
N THR A 732 -15.38 21.97 58.51
CA THR A 732 -14.97 21.09 59.61
C THR A 732 -13.60 20.48 59.37
N ASP A 733 -12.72 20.75 60.33
CA ASP A 733 -11.48 20.06 60.62
C ASP A 733 -11.72 18.55 60.86
N ASN A 734 -10.74 17.72 60.50
CA ASN A 734 -10.29 16.71 61.44
C ASN A 734 -8.87 16.21 61.16
N ASN A 735 -8.06 16.32 62.21
CA ASN A 735 -6.74 15.73 62.39
C ASN A 735 -6.78 14.20 62.39
N GLY A 736 -5.65 13.57 62.02
CA GLY A 736 -5.43 12.15 62.22
C GLY A 736 -4.00 11.72 61.90
N ASP A 737 -3.11 11.91 62.87
CA ASP A 737 -1.76 11.32 62.96
C ASP A 737 -1.77 9.78 62.98
N GLY A 738 -0.65 9.18 62.55
CA GLY A 738 -0.29 7.77 62.78
C GLY A 738 0.60 7.24 61.64
N ASP A 739 1.91 7.43 61.67
CA ASP A 739 2.94 6.65 62.38
C ASP A 739 3.33 5.30 61.73
N SER A 740 4.65 5.18 61.61
CA SER A 740 5.60 4.12 61.27
C SER A 740 5.17 2.67 60.95
N GLY A 741 5.91 2.07 60.00
CA GLY A 741 5.94 0.62 59.83
C GLY A 741 6.82 0.13 58.67
N ALA A 742 8.15 0.13 58.85
CA ALA A 742 9.09 -0.59 57.99
C ALA A 742 9.05 -2.10 58.29
N VAL A 743 8.79 -2.95 57.29
CA VAL A 743 9.13 -4.38 57.35
C VAL A 743 9.54 -4.87 55.95
N SER A 744 10.74 -5.45 55.92
CA SER A 744 11.36 -6.24 54.86
C SER A 744 10.62 -7.57 54.62
N GLY A 745 10.52 -8.00 53.37
CA GLY A 745 9.87 -9.27 53.03
C GLY A 745 10.32 -9.83 51.68
N VAL A 746 11.28 -10.74 51.74
CA VAL A 746 11.77 -11.62 50.67
C VAL A 746 10.71 -12.68 50.33
N SER A 747 10.41 -12.91 49.05
CA SER A 747 9.92 -14.21 48.51
C SER A 747 10.35 -14.26 47.04
N GLN A 748 11.23 -15.15 46.58
CA GLN A 748 11.15 -16.61 46.43
C GLN A 748 9.88 -17.13 45.73
N GLY A 749 10.02 -17.26 44.40
CA GLY A 749 9.60 -18.31 43.47
C GLY A 749 8.50 -19.32 43.83
N THR A 750 7.64 -19.55 42.82
CA THR A 750 7.00 -20.81 42.36
C THR A 750 6.21 -20.41 41.11
N SER A 751 6.53 -20.78 39.86
CA SER A 751 6.46 -22.11 39.23
C SER A 751 5.29 -22.94 39.73
N THR A 752 4.19 -23.02 38.96
CA THR A 752 3.55 -24.28 38.53
C THR A 752 2.49 -23.98 37.46
N ALA A 753 2.48 -24.82 36.43
CA ALA A 753 1.60 -24.82 35.28
C ALA A 753 0.18 -25.29 35.61
N MET A 754 -0.79 -24.73 34.88
CA MET A 754 -1.78 -25.47 34.09
C MET A 754 -2.24 -24.60 32.93
#